data_AF-A0A222FB78-F1
#
_entry.id   AF-A0A222FB78-F1
#
_cell.length_a   1.000
_cell.length_b   1.000
_cell.length_c   1.000
_cell.angle_alpha   90.00
_cell.angle_beta   90.00
_cell.angle_gamma   90.00
#
_symmetry.space_group_name_H-M   'P 1'
#
loop_
_entity.id
_entity.type
_entity.pdbx_description
1 polymer ?
#
loop_
_entity_poly.entity_id
_entity_poly.type
_entity_poly.pdbx_seq_one_letter_code
_entity_poly.pdbx_strand_id
1 'polypeptide(L)'
;MQNTIQYVKQTETAYNNVFIAHVESGKNEDNNRTKSISERCDWASFDSFPPFRSLLAKNFEDVETWRAEELNNRKSYIELIGEYFGKVGTDFDVVLLGDYRPMSFRQFFQFTEVRKPEIVLLDDGSVSRYVMEYRDTGRKSEEVTRGLLVPLGEHDPFRVMEPASLTYFTIYNETIPQADNLLLNEQFTSFSPEDFEYREGEVWVCGVNHCEAQIAKQNEFLELCSRVAGWAKGKKIIYFPHRREDKEKVELVRKIMGAEISSYKYGLEEYVQEHKRRPFKVFVFGSTVADTLSRIFSPLNTVIVAVPSDNYFTKSVRSQHVRNIIVDNIRKNECVQAIPAFCNGVHTWLNSKVPTLSSHLARVPMGEMEPRMPFKTLRGAEVVGEEGEWLRIAETKLPKIHRIVIGDVSSRKAKGLHCHMFRIRAEERYGFKFRLVNKKNSSDFVEVTAAFDVESNVKSLNEFGQLALEIDVNATRESVVTVFFQCNKNVDCSLQLITLHKSTTFTSAHDGNPSAGFSIAAYKPGDQRVVTASGLEGEFSGQVAIPSDKTAFMLVGSKETPELVCVHVGFLKSFRGNQVSFPFLDMASIRCFNLGKPGLGSPVVSSQEGQLAEAPSNSSEFLLSSKLGLSYPLFEDDIRRRKISLLGKKIGKTIYQKSEKIFLGEADIRSGKKILLGVYEGKNSGKLNFYF
;
A
#
# COMPACT_ATOMS: atom_id res chain seq x y z
N MET A 1 19.25 3.17 -21.15
CA MET A 1 19.51 3.03 -22.60
C MET A 1 18.28 2.71 -23.44
N GLN A 2 17.58 1.59 -23.27
CA GLN A 2 16.36 1.33 -24.07
C GLN A 2 15.31 2.43 -23.90
N ASN A 3 14.92 2.73 -22.66
CA ASN A 3 14.02 3.84 -22.33
C ASN A 3 14.55 5.19 -22.86
N THR A 4 15.87 5.35 -22.89
CA THR A 4 16.54 6.54 -23.42
C THR A 4 16.31 6.69 -24.93
N ILE A 5 16.55 5.62 -25.70
CA ILE A 5 16.31 5.59 -27.15
C ILE A 5 14.83 5.79 -27.44
N GLN A 6 13.96 5.17 -26.64
CA GLN A 6 12.52 5.32 -26.78
C GLN A 6 12.06 6.75 -26.51
N TYR A 7 12.55 7.39 -25.45
CA TYR A 7 12.26 8.81 -25.17
C TYR A 7 12.63 9.70 -26.35
N VAL A 8 13.86 9.56 -26.87
CA VAL A 8 14.35 10.34 -28.00
C VAL A 8 13.47 10.13 -29.24
N LYS A 9 13.10 8.88 -29.55
CA LYS A 9 12.19 8.56 -30.66
C LYS A 9 10.79 9.15 -30.46
N GLN A 10 10.23 9.03 -29.27
CA GLN A 10 8.85 9.42 -28.98
C GLN A 10 8.68 10.94 -28.90
N THR A 11 9.74 11.66 -28.52
CA THR A 11 9.73 13.14 -28.41
C THR A 11 10.31 13.84 -29.63
N GLU A 12 10.84 13.10 -30.60
CA GLU A 12 11.61 13.62 -31.74
C GLU A 12 12.77 14.54 -31.32
N THR A 13 13.26 14.39 -30.08
CA THR A 13 14.38 15.17 -29.57
C THR A 13 15.66 14.78 -30.31
N ALA A 14 16.53 15.73 -30.64
CA ALA A 14 17.81 15.40 -31.26
C ALA A 14 18.78 14.81 -30.23
N TYR A 15 19.48 13.73 -30.57
CA TYR A 15 20.42 13.04 -29.67
C TYR A 15 21.51 13.95 -29.08
N ASN A 16 21.90 15.01 -29.80
CA ASN A 16 22.91 15.97 -29.38
C ASN A 16 22.43 16.98 -28.32
N ASN A 17 21.12 17.10 -28.09
CA ASN A 17 20.56 17.98 -27.07
C ASN A 17 20.29 17.26 -25.74
N VAL A 18 20.56 15.95 -25.70
CA VAL A 18 20.22 15.07 -24.59
C VAL A 18 21.48 14.56 -23.91
N PHE A 19 21.59 14.84 -22.63
CA PHE A 19 22.65 14.31 -21.78
C PHE A 19 22.14 13.11 -20.97
N ILE A 20 22.83 11.97 -21.07
CA ILE A 20 22.52 10.79 -20.23
C ILE A 20 23.40 10.83 -18.99
N ALA A 21 22.80 11.12 -17.84
CA ALA A 21 23.52 11.04 -16.57
C ALA A 21 23.61 9.57 -16.12
N HIS A 22 24.78 8.95 -16.30
CA HIS A 22 25.05 7.57 -15.87
C HIS A 22 26.04 7.53 -14.70
N VAL A 23 25.57 7.05 -13.55
CA VAL A 23 26.45 6.70 -12.43
C VAL A 23 27.03 5.32 -12.67
N GLU A 24 28.35 5.21 -12.69
CA GLU A 24 29.02 3.94 -12.90
C GLU A 24 28.58 2.90 -11.86
N SER A 25 28.23 1.71 -12.37
CA SER A 25 27.99 0.58 -11.50
C SER A 25 29.32 0.06 -10.96
N GLY A 26 29.28 -0.67 -9.84
CA GLY A 26 30.45 -1.40 -9.34
C GLY A 26 30.94 -2.55 -10.25
N LYS A 27 30.27 -2.81 -11.38
CA LYS A 27 30.62 -3.86 -12.35
C LYS A 27 31.01 -3.25 -13.70
N ASN A 28 32.25 -3.45 -14.12
CA ASN A 28 32.76 -2.92 -15.39
C ASN A 28 31.97 -3.41 -16.60
N GLU A 29 31.42 -4.63 -16.56
CA GLU A 29 30.59 -5.18 -17.65
C GLU A 29 29.33 -4.35 -17.92
N ASP A 30 28.64 -3.89 -16.87
CA ASP A 30 27.43 -3.06 -17.01
C ASP A 30 27.79 -1.67 -17.57
N ASN A 31 28.94 -1.11 -17.17
CA ASN A 31 29.45 0.17 -17.67
C ASN A 31 29.86 0.06 -19.15
N ASN A 32 30.61 -0.97 -19.51
CA ASN A 32 31.03 -1.25 -20.89
C ASN A 32 29.84 -1.50 -21.81
N ARG A 33 28.80 -2.20 -21.34
CA ARG A 33 27.56 -2.39 -22.10
C ARG A 33 26.85 -1.07 -22.36
N THR A 34 26.76 -0.20 -21.35
CA THR A 34 26.13 1.13 -21.48
C THR A 34 26.89 1.99 -22.48
N LYS A 35 28.23 2.00 -22.39
CA LYS A 35 29.10 2.69 -23.35
C LYS A 35 28.92 2.16 -24.77
N SER A 36 28.95 0.85 -24.97
CA SER A 36 28.79 0.23 -26.29
C SER A 36 27.41 0.49 -26.93
N ILE A 37 26.34 0.60 -26.12
CA ILE A 37 25.02 0.97 -26.65
C ILE A 37 24.99 2.44 -27.04
N SER A 38 25.61 3.30 -26.23
CA SER A 38 25.68 4.74 -26.48
C SER A 38 26.49 5.05 -27.74
N GLU A 39 27.63 4.38 -27.96
CA GLU A 39 28.46 4.52 -29.17
C GLU A 39 27.75 4.14 -30.48
N ARG A 40 26.68 3.33 -30.43
CA ARG A 40 25.90 2.93 -31.62
C ARG A 40 24.85 3.94 -32.04
N CYS A 41 24.51 4.84 -31.13
CA CYS A 41 23.54 5.90 -31.38
C CYS A 41 24.35 7.20 -31.46
N ASP A 42 23.96 8.17 -32.29
CA ASP A 42 24.72 9.41 -32.51
C ASP A 42 24.59 10.38 -31.32
N TRP A 43 24.88 9.91 -30.10
CA TRP A 43 24.88 10.69 -28.88
C TRP A 43 26.10 11.60 -28.91
N ALA A 44 25.88 12.91 -29.03
CA ALA A 44 26.97 13.89 -29.01
C ALA A 44 27.77 13.86 -27.69
N SER A 45 27.17 13.35 -26.61
CA SER A 45 27.82 13.22 -25.30
C SER A 45 27.20 12.08 -24.47
N PHE A 46 27.88 10.94 -24.41
CA PHE A 46 27.71 9.96 -23.33
C PHE A 46 28.96 9.97 -22.48
N ASP A 47 28.81 10.22 -21.20
CA ASP A 47 29.93 10.12 -20.27
C ASP A 47 29.41 9.65 -18.90
N SER A 48 30.24 8.92 -18.17
CA SER A 48 29.88 8.29 -16.91
C SER A 48 30.69 8.87 -15.77
N PHE A 49 30.04 9.09 -14.63
CA PHE A 49 30.72 9.59 -13.43
C PHE A 49 30.70 8.54 -12.33
N PRO A 50 31.76 8.46 -11.51
CA PRO A 50 31.86 7.44 -10.48
C PRO A 50 30.81 7.65 -9.38
N PRO A 51 30.31 6.58 -8.76
CA PRO A 51 29.42 6.70 -7.61
C PRO A 51 30.20 7.25 -6.41
N PHE A 52 29.59 8.18 -5.66
CA PHE A 52 30.14 8.54 -4.35
C PHE A 52 30.09 7.34 -3.40
N ARG A 53 31.20 7.08 -2.71
CA ARG A 53 31.29 6.04 -1.67
C ARG A 53 31.65 6.70 -0.35
N SER A 54 30.67 6.77 0.54
CA SER A 54 30.88 7.28 1.91
C SER A 54 31.82 6.37 2.68
N LEU A 55 32.72 6.96 3.46
CA LEU A 55 33.59 6.24 4.38
C LEU A 55 32.76 5.69 5.54
N LEU A 56 33.00 4.44 5.93
CA LEU A 56 32.26 3.81 7.01
C LEU A 56 32.83 4.26 8.36
N ALA A 57 32.02 4.94 9.19
CA ALA A 57 32.45 5.45 10.50
C ALA A 57 33.11 4.39 11.40
N LYS A 58 32.68 3.13 11.31
CA LYS A 58 33.27 2.00 12.07
C LYS A 58 34.74 1.68 11.73
N ASN A 59 35.28 2.24 10.65
CA ASN A 59 36.66 2.03 10.21
C ASN A 59 37.63 3.08 10.79
N PHE A 60 37.15 3.97 11.64
CA PHE A 60 37.94 5.05 12.25
C PHE A 60 37.92 4.90 13.78
N GLU A 61 38.97 5.41 14.44
CA GLU A 61 39.13 5.34 15.89
C GLU A 61 38.05 6.15 16.61
N ASP A 62 37.70 7.32 16.05
CA ASP A 62 36.71 8.22 16.60
C ASP A 62 35.88 8.93 15.51
N VAL A 63 34.77 9.53 15.92
CA VAL A 63 33.79 10.18 15.03
C VAL A 63 34.34 11.45 14.39
N GLU A 64 35.23 12.19 15.06
CA GLU A 64 35.79 13.44 14.53
C GLU A 64 36.82 13.16 13.43
N THR A 65 37.66 12.14 13.60
CA THR A 65 38.55 11.65 12.55
C THR A 65 37.75 11.18 11.33
N TRP A 66 36.68 10.40 11.53
CA TRP A 66 35.80 10.01 10.42
C TRP A 66 35.17 11.22 9.72
N ARG A 67 34.67 12.21 10.48
CA ARG A 67 34.07 13.43 9.91
C ARG A 67 35.06 14.21 9.05
N ALA A 68 36.30 14.39 9.52
CA ALA A 68 37.35 15.10 8.78
C ALA A 68 37.71 14.38 7.47
N GLU A 69 37.89 13.06 7.53
CA GLU A 69 38.21 12.24 6.35
C GLU A 69 37.04 12.19 5.35
N GLU A 70 35.80 12.04 5.83
CA GLU A 70 34.62 12.06 4.96
C GLU A 70 34.42 13.45 4.34
N LEU A 71 34.74 14.53 5.05
CA LEU A 71 34.70 15.88 4.49
C LEU A 71 35.68 16.04 3.33
N ASN A 72 36.92 15.55 3.48
CA ASN A 72 37.92 15.55 2.42
C ASN A 72 37.51 14.67 1.24
N ASN A 73 36.94 13.49 1.50
CA ASN A 73 36.36 12.60 0.49
C ASN A 73 35.26 13.31 -0.32
N ARG A 74 34.34 14.01 0.35
CA ARG A 74 33.28 14.79 -0.32
C ARG A 74 33.83 15.95 -1.14
N LYS A 75 34.85 16.67 -0.67
CA LYS A 75 35.52 17.73 -1.43
C LYS A 75 36.15 17.19 -2.71
N SER A 76 36.94 16.12 -2.57
CA SER A 76 37.59 15.44 -3.71
C SER A 76 36.56 14.98 -4.75
N TYR A 77 35.40 14.49 -4.29
CA TYR A 77 34.31 14.09 -5.18
C TYR A 77 33.67 15.26 -5.93
N ILE A 78 33.45 16.40 -5.27
CA ILE A 78 32.94 17.62 -5.93
C ILE A 78 33.95 18.17 -6.95
N GLU A 79 35.24 18.17 -6.63
CA GLU A 79 36.31 18.55 -7.56
C GLU A 79 36.29 17.65 -8.80
N LEU A 80 36.19 16.33 -8.61
CA LEU A 80 36.09 15.36 -9.69
C LEU A 80 34.87 15.59 -10.59
N ILE A 81 33.70 15.86 -10.01
CA ILE A 81 32.50 16.22 -10.78
C ILE A 81 32.71 17.57 -11.51
N GLY A 82 33.37 18.54 -10.88
CA GLY A 82 33.67 19.82 -11.49
C GLY A 82 34.61 19.70 -12.69
N GLU A 83 35.68 18.91 -12.58
CA GLU A 83 36.57 18.60 -13.69
C GLU A 83 35.85 17.91 -14.84
N TYR A 84 34.93 17.01 -14.50
CA TYR A 84 34.08 16.34 -15.47
C TYR A 84 33.24 17.36 -16.27
N PHE A 85 32.47 18.22 -15.59
CA PHE A 85 31.67 19.24 -16.26
C PHE A 85 32.50 20.31 -16.98
N GLY A 86 33.74 20.54 -16.55
CA GLY A 86 34.70 21.36 -17.28
C GLY A 86 35.05 20.79 -18.66
N LYS A 87 34.95 19.46 -18.85
CA LYS A 87 35.22 18.76 -20.12
C LYS A 87 33.98 18.61 -20.99
N VAL A 88 32.87 18.13 -20.41
CA VAL A 88 31.63 17.88 -21.17
C VAL A 88 30.78 19.13 -21.38
N GLY A 89 31.02 20.19 -20.60
CA GLY A 89 30.16 21.36 -20.56
C GLY A 89 28.89 21.13 -19.76
N THR A 90 28.10 22.19 -19.60
CA THR A 90 26.82 22.18 -18.86
C THR A 90 25.65 22.66 -19.73
N ASP A 91 25.89 22.78 -21.04
CA ASP A 91 24.92 23.29 -22.01
C ASP A 91 24.11 22.13 -22.61
N PHE A 92 23.15 21.66 -21.83
CA PHE A 92 22.21 20.61 -22.23
C PHE A 92 20.78 21.13 -22.11
N ASP A 93 19.90 20.72 -23.03
CA ASP A 93 18.47 21.04 -22.94
C ASP A 93 17.76 20.04 -22.03
N VAL A 94 18.14 18.75 -22.15
CA VAL A 94 17.50 17.63 -21.45
C VAL A 94 18.55 16.76 -20.75
N VAL A 95 18.29 16.39 -19.49
CA VAL A 95 19.07 15.41 -18.73
C VAL A 95 18.21 14.19 -18.45
N LEU A 96 18.64 13.02 -18.93
CA LEU A 96 17.97 11.74 -18.69
C LEU A 96 18.68 10.97 -17.57
N LEU A 97 17.92 10.49 -16.58
CA LEU A 97 18.47 9.70 -15.47
C LEU A 97 17.46 8.68 -14.93
N GLY A 98 17.93 7.57 -14.36
CA GLY A 98 17.04 6.51 -13.83
C GLY A 98 16.50 6.78 -12.42
N ASP A 99 17.27 7.52 -11.61
CA ASP A 99 16.88 7.91 -10.25
C ASP A 99 17.68 9.16 -9.84
N TYR A 100 17.03 10.20 -9.30
CA TYR A 100 17.71 11.43 -8.87
C TYR A 100 18.15 11.41 -7.41
N ARG A 101 17.65 10.44 -6.63
CA ARG A 101 17.81 10.42 -5.16
C ARG A 101 19.23 10.11 -4.69
N PRO A 102 20.04 9.25 -5.35
CA PRO A 102 21.41 9.00 -4.91
C PRO A 102 22.22 10.29 -4.81
N MET A 103 23.08 10.39 -3.80
CA MET A 103 23.83 11.61 -3.53
C MET A 103 24.66 12.09 -4.73
N SER A 104 25.21 11.16 -5.52
CA SER A 104 25.92 11.44 -6.77
C SER A 104 25.10 12.30 -7.74
N PHE A 105 23.82 11.96 -7.95
CA PHE A 105 22.92 12.72 -8.82
C PHE A 105 22.50 14.05 -8.21
N ARG A 106 22.36 14.12 -6.87
CA ARG A 106 22.10 15.40 -6.20
C ARG A 106 23.26 16.38 -6.36
N GLN A 107 24.50 15.88 -6.34
CA GLN A 107 25.69 16.72 -6.56
C GLN A 107 25.82 17.16 -8.01
N PHE A 108 25.40 16.31 -8.96
CA PHE A 108 25.30 16.68 -10.37
C PHE A 108 24.45 17.95 -10.58
N PHE A 109 23.36 18.13 -9.83
CA PHE A 109 22.51 19.31 -9.96
C PHE A 109 23.19 20.63 -9.57
N GLN A 110 24.27 20.61 -8.77
CA GLN A 110 25.02 21.83 -8.45
C GLN A 110 25.62 22.48 -9.71
N PHE A 111 26.02 21.66 -10.68
CA PHE A 111 26.70 22.13 -11.88
C PHE A 111 25.75 22.49 -13.03
N THR A 112 24.48 22.10 -12.92
CA THR A 112 23.43 22.40 -13.91
C THR A 112 22.43 23.45 -13.42
N GLU A 113 22.63 24.00 -12.22
CA GLU A 113 21.73 24.97 -11.58
C GLU A 113 21.50 26.26 -12.39
N VAL A 114 22.51 26.69 -13.16
CA VAL A 114 22.45 27.94 -13.94
C VAL A 114 21.54 27.81 -15.17
N ARG A 115 21.70 26.72 -15.93
CA ARG A 115 20.95 26.46 -17.18
C ARG A 115 19.56 25.86 -16.90
N LYS A 116 19.41 25.09 -15.82
CA LYS A 116 18.16 24.39 -15.43
C LYS A 116 17.60 23.53 -16.58
N PRO A 117 18.35 22.52 -17.04
CA PRO A 117 17.85 21.60 -18.06
C PRO A 117 16.56 20.92 -17.60
N GLU A 118 15.76 20.46 -18.56
CA GLU A 118 14.65 19.55 -18.25
C GLU A 118 15.23 18.25 -17.67
N ILE A 119 14.74 17.85 -16.50
CA ILE A 119 15.16 16.61 -15.86
C ILE A 119 14.11 15.54 -16.12
N VAL A 120 14.47 14.53 -16.91
CA VAL A 120 13.59 13.41 -17.25
C VAL A 120 14.03 12.16 -16.50
N LEU A 121 13.11 11.60 -15.72
CA LEU A 121 13.28 10.30 -15.09
C LEU A 121 12.85 9.19 -16.03
N LEU A 122 13.80 8.33 -16.38
CA LEU A 122 13.53 7.09 -17.11
C LEU A 122 13.21 5.96 -16.13
N ASP A 123 12.36 5.01 -16.53
CA ASP A 123 12.06 3.88 -15.66
C ASP A 123 13.31 3.07 -15.26
N ASP A 124 13.55 2.97 -13.95
CA ASP A 124 14.49 2.04 -13.32
C ASP A 124 13.72 0.95 -12.54
N GLY A 125 12.80 0.31 -13.26
CA GLY A 125 11.85 -0.64 -12.68
C GLY A 125 10.80 0.02 -11.79
N SER A 126 10.36 -0.69 -10.74
CA SER A 126 9.33 -0.21 -9.81
C SER A 126 9.77 0.99 -8.98
N VAL A 127 11.06 1.30 -8.97
CA VAL A 127 11.61 2.45 -8.26
C VAL A 127 10.95 3.74 -8.69
N SER A 128 10.60 3.89 -9.98
CA SER A 128 9.89 5.06 -10.50
C SER A 128 8.62 5.36 -9.71
N ARG A 129 7.82 4.33 -9.39
CA ARG A 129 6.58 4.49 -8.62
C ARG A 129 6.84 5.03 -7.23
N TYR A 130 7.89 4.55 -6.55
CA TYR A 130 8.25 5.05 -5.23
C TYR A 130 8.73 6.50 -5.26
N VAL A 131 9.39 6.91 -6.35
CA VAL A 131 9.81 8.30 -6.54
C VAL A 131 8.59 9.21 -6.79
N MET A 132 7.63 8.76 -7.60
CA MET A 132 6.35 9.47 -7.82
C MET A 132 5.59 9.64 -6.49
N GLU A 133 5.38 8.56 -5.75
CA GLU A 133 4.67 8.59 -4.47
C GLU A 133 5.37 9.51 -3.45
N TYR A 134 6.69 9.47 -3.39
CA TYR A 134 7.45 10.34 -2.50
C TYR A 134 7.26 11.82 -2.85
N ARG A 135 7.37 12.18 -4.12
CA ARG A 135 7.25 13.59 -4.52
C ARG A 135 5.83 14.11 -4.32
N ASP A 136 4.82 13.27 -4.51
CA ASP A 136 3.41 13.62 -4.29
C ASP A 136 3.08 13.80 -2.81
N THR A 137 3.48 12.85 -1.98
CA THR A 137 3.01 12.77 -0.59
C THR A 137 4.01 13.31 0.44
N GLY A 138 5.27 13.51 0.04
CA GLY A 138 6.38 13.74 0.97
C GLY A 138 6.67 12.55 1.90
N ARG A 139 6.01 11.40 1.72
CA ARG A 139 6.14 10.24 2.60
C ARG A 139 7.54 9.67 2.46
N LYS A 140 8.36 9.88 3.50
CA LYS A 140 9.68 9.27 3.60
C LYS A 140 9.55 7.76 3.78
N SER A 141 9.67 7.01 2.70
CA SER A 141 10.05 5.60 2.81
C SER A 141 11.56 5.53 3.03
N GLU A 142 12.02 4.54 3.79
CA GLU A 142 13.46 4.28 3.98
C GLU A 142 14.18 4.20 2.63
N GLU A 143 13.49 3.68 1.61
CA GLU A 143 13.94 3.57 0.24
C GLU A 143 14.19 4.92 -0.45
N VAL A 144 13.44 5.97 -0.12
CA VAL A 144 13.62 7.30 -0.70
C VAL A 144 14.73 8.08 0.00
N THR A 145 14.85 7.92 1.32
CA THR A 145 15.96 8.51 2.06
C THR A 145 17.28 7.75 1.86
N ARG A 146 17.25 6.61 1.15
CA ARG A 146 18.40 5.76 0.92
C ARG A 146 19.46 6.51 0.11
N GLY A 147 20.62 6.71 0.71
CA GLY A 147 21.73 7.44 0.08
C GLY A 147 21.76 8.93 0.42
N LEU A 148 20.80 9.44 1.21
CA LEU A 148 21.00 10.72 1.90
C LEU A 148 22.09 10.54 2.96
N LEU A 149 23.13 11.34 2.85
CA LEU A 149 24.22 11.37 3.81
C LEU A 149 23.93 12.39 4.90
N VAL A 150 24.46 12.14 6.09
CA VAL A 150 24.39 13.10 7.19
C VAL A 150 25.24 14.33 6.82
N PRO A 151 24.72 15.55 6.99
CA PRO A 151 25.51 16.77 6.83
C PRO A 151 26.70 16.79 7.81
N LEU A 152 27.87 17.22 7.34
CA LEU A 152 29.10 17.29 8.14
C LEU A 152 29.37 18.66 8.76
N GLY A 153 28.45 19.62 8.60
CA GLY A 153 28.57 20.98 9.11
C GLY A 153 28.54 22.03 8.00
N GLU A 154 28.90 23.26 8.35
CA GLU A 154 28.84 24.42 7.45
C GLU A 154 29.82 24.36 6.26
N HIS A 155 30.88 23.55 6.38
CA HIS A 155 31.89 23.37 5.33
C HIS A 155 31.65 22.16 4.44
N ASP A 156 30.56 21.42 4.65
CA ASP A 156 30.20 20.26 3.84
C ASP A 156 29.91 20.70 2.40
N PRO A 157 30.69 20.26 1.40
CA PRO A 157 30.49 20.71 0.03
C PRO A 157 29.26 20.03 -0.62
N PHE A 158 28.71 18.99 0.01
CA PHE A 158 27.53 18.32 -0.51
C PHE A 158 26.26 19.12 -0.25
N ARG A 159 25.51 19.37 -1.32
CA ARG A 159 24.19 20.01 -1.25
C ARG A 159 23.12 18.98 -1.57
N VAL A 160 22.10 18.90 -0.72
CA VAL A 160 20.93 18.06 -0.97
C VAL A 160 20.01 18.82 -1.91
N MET A 161 20.28 18.74 -3.22
CA MET A 161 19.47 19.38 -4.25
C MET A 161 18.41 18.42 -4.78
N GLU A 162 17.23 18.96 -5.09
CA GLU A 162 16.17 18.25 -5.79
C GLU A 162 15.66 19.14 -6.93
N PRO A 163 15.34 18.58 -8.11
CA PRO A 163 14.75 19.34 -9.19
C PRO A 163 13.40 19.93 -8.79
N ALA A 164 13.17 21.18 -9.17
CA ALA A 164 11.91 21.89 -8.92
C ALA A 164 10.73 21.20 -9.62
N SER A 165 10.98 20.65 -10.82
CA SER A 165 10.06 19.85 -11.61
C SER A 165 10.81 18.66 -12.22
N LEU A 166 10.10 17.56 -12.43
CA LEU A 166 10.58 16.38 -13.15
C LEU A 166 9.62 16.02 -14.27
N THR A 167 10.14 15.46 -15.36
CA THR A 167 9.34 14.76 -16.35
C THR A 167 9.52 13.25 -16.14
N TYR A 168 8.47 12.53 -15.78
CA TYR A 168 8.50 11.08 -15.68
C TYR A 168 8.26 10.46 -17.06
N PHE A 169 9.28 9.85 -17.64
CA PHE A 169 9.13 9.02 -18.85
C PHE A 169 8.94 7.56 -18.45
N THR A 170 7.68 7.15 -18.33
CA THR A 170 7.34 5.94 -17.58
C THR A 170 6.20 5.11 -18.19
N ILE A 171 6.22 3.81 -17.97
CA ILE A 171 5.12 2.89 -18.33
C ILE A 171 3.95 2.96 -17.33
N TYR A 172 4.10 3.73 -16.24
CA TYR A 172 3.15 3.81 -15.14
C TYR A 172 2.24 5.03 -15.27
N ASN A 173 0.94 4.81 -15.38
CA ASN A 173 -0.06 5.88 -15.40
C ASN A 173 -0.57 6.16 -13.98
N GLU A 174 0.26 6.80 -13.16
CA GLU A 174 0.01 7.08 -11.74
C GLU A 174 -0.22 8.59 -11.51
N THR A 175 -0.78 8.95 -10.36
CA THR A 175 -0.89 10.36 -9.95
C THR A 175 0.49 10.91 -9.58
N ILE A 176 0.79 12.13 -10.02
CA ILE A 176 2.05 12.83 -9.77
C ILE A 176 1.79 14.25 -9.24
N PRO A 177 2.77 14.91 -8.60
CA PRO A 177 2.65 16.31 -8.19
C PRO A 177 2.32 17.24 -9.35
N GLN A 178 1.59 18.33 -9.07
CA GLN A 178 1.26 19.35 -10.09
C GLN A 178 2.46 20.03 -10.73
N ALA A 179 3.62 20.05 -10.06
CA ALA A 179 4.84 20.65 -10.59
C ALA A 179 5.61 19.71 -11.54
N ASP A 180 5.25 18.42 -11.57
CA ASP A 180 5.91 17.41 -12.40
C ASP A 180 5.07 17.11 -13.64
N ASN A 181 5.72 16.55 -14.66
CA ASN A 181 5.10 16.14 -15.91
C ASN A 181 5.11 14.61 -16.02
N LEU A 182 4.07 14.04 -16.63
CA LEU A 182 3.99 12.62 -16.95
C LEU A 182 4.01 12.45 -18.46
N LEU A 183 5.05 11.79 -18.97
CA LEU A 183 5.13 11.35 -20.36
C LEU A 183 5.06 9.82 -20.39
N LEU A 184 3.91 9.28 -20.80
CA LEU A 184 3.73 7.83 -20.84
C LEU A 184 4.66 7.21 -21.90
N ASN A 185 5.44 6.22 -21.49
CA ASN A 185 6.27 5.41 -22.36
C ASN A 185 5.39 4.35 -23.04
N GLU A 186 5.13 4.56 -24.33
CA GLU A 186 4.23 3.72 -25.14
C GLU A 186 4.91 2.50 -25.76
N GLN A 187 6.17 2.22 -25.42
CA GLN A 187 6.95 1.12 -26.00
C GLN A 187 6.24 -0.24 -25.90
N PHE A 188 5.40 -0.44 -24.88
CA PHE A 188 4.73 -1.71 -24.60
C PHE A 188 3.22 -1.70 -24.81
N THR A 189 2.63 -0.57 -25.20
CA THR A 189 1.17 -0.43 -25.39
C THR A 189 0.73 -0.62 -26.83
N SER A 190 1.66 -0.65 -27.78
CA SER A 190 1.38 -0.76 -29.22
C SER A 190 1.19 -2.20 -29.72
N PHE A 191 1.31 -3.21 -28.85
CA PHE A 191 1.18 -4.62 -29.26
C PHE A 191 -0.23 -5.14 -29.07
N SER A 192 -0.71 -5.87 -30.07
CA SER A 192 -1.93 -6.67 -29.98
C SER A 192 -1.59 -8.10 -29.58
N PRO A 193 -2.41 -8.79 -28.76
CA PRO A 193 -2.28 -10.23 -28.50
C PRO A 193 -2.09 -11.11 -29.74
N GLU A 194 -2.70 -10.71 -30.85
CA GLU A 194 -2.69 -11.38 -32.15
C GLU A 194 -1.33 -11.25 -32.86
N ASP A 195 -0.49 -10.29 -32.45
CA ASP A 195 0.87 -10.13 -32.97
C ASP A 195 1.81 -11.26 -32.53
N PHE A 196 1.36 -12.13 -31.62
CA PHE A 196 2.17 -13.17 -31.01
C PHE A 196 1.65 -14.58 -31.30
N GLU A 197 2.55 -15.44 -31.76
CA GLU A 197 2.30 -16.87 -31.89
C GLU A 197 2.10 -17.49 -30.49
N TYR A 198 0.90 -18.01 -30.25
CA TYR A 198 0.55 -18.65 -28.99
C TYR A 198 1.13 -20.07 -28.87
N ARG A 199 1.95 -20.29 -27.84
CA ARG A 199 2.60 -21.56 -27.53
C ARG A 199 1.93 -22.20 -26.31
N GLU A 200 0.78 -22.86 -26.53
CA GLU A 200 0.01 -23.51 -25.46
C GLU A 200 0.81 -24.59 -24.70
N GLY A 201 1.75 -25.25 -25.38
CA GLY A 201 2.64 -26.26 -24.82
C GLY A 201 3.82 -25.71 -24.01
N GLU A 202 3.99 -24.39 -23.91
CA GLU A 202 5.15 -23.77 -23.27
C GLU A 202 4.78 -22.96 -22.03
N VAL A 203 5.63 -23.06 -21.00
CA VAL A 203 5.59 -22.24 -19.79
C VAL A 203 6.95 -21.57 -19.68
N TRP A 204 6.96 -20.26 -19.54
CA TRP A 204 8.20 -19.52 -19.34
C TRP A 204 8.35 -19.17 -17.87
N VAL A 205 9.59 -19.16 -17.40
CA VAL A 205 9.93 -18.82 -16.03
C VAL A 205 11.05 -17.79 -16.06
N CYS A 206 10.77 -16.60 -15.53
CA CYS A 206 11.74 -15.53 -15.38
C CYS A 206 12.55 -15.77 -14.12
N GLY A 207 13.84 -16.03 -14.29
CA GLY A 207 14.79 -16.13 -13.21
C GLY A 207 15.02 -14.81 -12.49
N VAL A 208 15.58 -14.89 -11.27
CA VAL A 208 15.89 -13.74 -10.41
C VAL A 208 17.19 -13.96 -9.65
N ASN A 209 17.91 -12.87 -9.35
CA ASN A 209 19.17 -12.92 -8.60
C ASN A 209 18.99 -12.73 -7.07
N HIS A 210 17.84 -13.10 -6.53
CA HIS A 210 17.54 -12.86 -5.11
C HIS A 210 18.48 -13.60 -4.16
N CYS A 211 18.98 -14.78 -4.55
CA CYS A 211 19.92 -15.56 -3.74
C CYS A 211 21.30 -14.89 -3.69
N GLU A 212 21.80 -14.48 -4.86
CA GLU A 212 23.09 -13.82 -5.05
C GLU A 212 23.11 -12.44 -4.39
N ALA A 213 21.95 -11.77 -4.36
CA ALA A 213 21.76 -10.51 -3.65
C ALA A 213 21.52 -10.67 -2.14
N GLN A 214 21.55 -11.90 -1.61
CA GLN A 214 21.24 -12.25 -0.22
C GLN A 214 19.85 -11.79 0.24
N ILE A 215 18.90 -11.69 -0.69
CA ILE A 215 17.50 -11.33 -0.43
C ILE A 215 16.68 -12.59 -0.11
N ALA A 216 17.04 -13.73 -0.72
CA ALA A 216 16.34 -14.99 -0.58
C ALA A 216 17.27 -16.15 -0.20
N LYS A 217 16.72 -17.13 0.52
CA LYS A 217 17.39 -18.40 0.77
C LYS A 217 17.30 -19.29 -0.47
N GLN A 218 18.42 -19.85 -0.90
CA GLN A 218 18.48 -20.69 -2.11
C GLN A 218 17.53 -21.89 -2.04
N ASN A 219 17.47 -22.62 -0.93
CA ASN A 219 16.60 -23.80 -0.82
C ASN A 219 15.12 -23.44 -0.99
N GLU A 220 14.67 -22.30 -0.45
CA GLU A 220 13.30 -21.84 -0.58
C GLU A 220 12.98 -21.40 -2.02
N PHE A 221 13.96 -20.81 -2.72
CA PHE A 221 13.83 -20.50 -4.14
C PHE A 221 13.73 -21.76 -5.00
N LEU A 222 14.58 -22.76 -4.74
CA LEU A 222 14.56 -24.04 -5.45
C LEU A 222 13.26 -24.83 -5.18
N GLU A 223 12.74 -24.76 -3.95
CA GLU A 223 11.43 -25.33 -3.62
C GLU A 223 10.31 -24.64 -4.40
N LEU A 224 10.34 -23.32 -4.52
CA LEU A 224 9.38 -22.58 -5.34
C LEU A 224 9.48 -22.96 -6.83
N CYS A 225 10.69 -23.15 -7.36
CA CYS A 225 10.91 -23.65 -8.72
C CYS A 225 10.34 -25.07 -8.90
N SER A 226 10.53 -25.96 -7.92
CA SER A 226 9.95 -27.32 -7.94
C SER A 226 8.41 -27.28 -8.01
N ARG A 227 7.78 -26.36 -7.27
CA ARG A 227 6.31 -26.17 -7.32
C ARG A 227 5.83 -25.68 -8.69
N VAL A 228 6.55 -24.74 -9.31
CA VAL A 228 6.25 -24.28 -10.68
C VAL A 228 6.40 -25.44 -11.68
N ALA A 229 7.43 -26.28 -11.53
CA ALA A 229 7.60 -27.46 -12.38
C ALA A 229 6.47 -28.49 -12.21
N GLY A 230 6.05 -28.74 -10.98
CA GLY A 230 4.89 -29.58 -10.69
C GLY A 230 3.59 -29.04 -11.31
N TRP A 231 3.40 -27.73 -11.30
CA TRP A 231 2.27 -27.08 -11.96
C TRP A 231 2.33 -27.16 -13.49
N ALA A 232 3.53 -27.00 -14.06
CA ALA A 232 3.76 -27.04 -15.50
C ALA A 232 3.88 -28.47 -16.05
N LYS A 233 3.45 -29.50 -15.30
CA LYS A 233 3.59 -30.91 -15.70
C LYS A 233 2.96 -31.15 -17.07
N GLY A 234 3.75 -31.76 -17.97
CA GLY A 234 3.35 -32.04 -19.35
C GLY A 234 3.52 -30.86 -20.32
N LYS A 235 3.99 -29.70 -19.85
CA LYS A 235 4.38 -28.56 -20.69
C LYS A 235 5.90 -28.45 -20.74
N LYS A 236 6.41 -27.88 -21.83
CA LYS A 236 7.81 -27.49 -21.97
C LYS A 236 8.08 -26.26 -21.10
N ILE A 237 9.03 -26.36 -20.18
CA ILE A 237 9.44 -25.23 -19.34
C ILE A 237 10.67 -24.57 -19.97
N ILE A 238 10.60 -23.27 -20.23
CA ILE A 238 11.74 -22.45 -20.66
C ILE A 238 12.10 -21.50 -19.51
N TYR A 239 13.29 -21.65 -18.95
CA TYR A 239 13.81 -20.79 -17.90
C TYR A 239 14.74 -19.72 -18.49
N PHE A 240 14.43 -18.47 -18.22
CA PHE A 240 15.23 -17.31 -18.61
C PHE A 240 16.01 -16.84 -17.37
N PRO A 241 17.27 -17.28 -17.18
CA PRO A 241 18.06 -16.89 -16.03
C PRO A 241 18.30 -15.37 -16.05
N HIS A 242 18.18 -14.74 -14.90
CA HIS A 242 18.63 -13.38 -14.74
C HIS A 242 20.16 -13.32 -14.92
N ARG A 243 20.65 -12.29 -15.61
CA ARG A 243 22.09 -12.12 -15.98
C ARG A 243 23.10 -12.16 -14.82
N ARG A 244 22.62 -12.05 -13.58
CA ARG A 244 23.43 -12.10 -12.35
C ARG A 244 23.19 -13.37 -11.53
N GLU A 245 22.54 -14.38 -12.08
CA GLU A 245 22.41 -15.67 -11.42
C GLU A 245 23.69 -16.49 -11.53
N ASP A 246 24.01 -17.18 -10.44
CA ASP A 246 25.15 -18.08 -10.39
C ASP A 246 24.90 -19.31 -11.28
N LYS A 247 25.91 -19.70 -12.06
CA LYS A 247 25.81 -20.83 -12.99
C LYS A 247 25.39 -22.13 -12.29
N GLU A 248 25.90 -22.36 -11.08
CA GLU A 248 25.53 -23.53 -10.27
C GLU A 248 24.06 -23.54 -9.90
N LYS A 249 23.51 -22.38 -9.51
CA LYS A 249 22.08 -22.25 -9.20
C LYS A 249 21.22 -22.49 -10.44
N VAL A 250 21.63 -21.96 -11.60
CA VAL A 250 20.94 -22.19 -12.88
C VAL A 250 20.93 -23.69 -13.23
N GLU A 251 22.02 -24.42 -12.96
CA GLU A 251 22.06 -25.87 -13.16
C GLU A 251 21.10 -26.63 -12.23
N LEU A 252 21.04 -26.22 -10.96
CA LEU A 252 20.08 -26.79 -9.99
C LEU A 252 18.64 -26.55 -10.44
N VAL A 253 18.32 -25.34 -10.92
CA VAL A 253 17.01 -25.01 -11.48
C VAL A 253 16.71 -25.88 -12.70
N ARG A 254 17.65 -26.01 -13.64
CA ARG A 254 17.51 -26.90 -14.81
C ARG A 254 17.12 -28.31 -14.38
N LYS A 255 17.86 -28.88 -13.43
CA LYS A 255 17.65 -30.24 -12.92
C LYS A 255 16.30 -30.40 -12.22
N ILE A 256 15.94 -29.46 -11.33
CA ILE A 256 14.70 -29.53 -10.54
C ILE A 256 13.47 -29.37 -11.42
N MET A 257 13.53 -28.47 -12.40
CA MET A 257 12.38 -28.16 -13.24
C MET A 257 12.29 -29.03 -14.50
N GLY A 258 13.39 -29.66 -14.92
CA GLY A 258 13.50 -30.21 -16.27
C GLY A 258 13.37 -29.12 -17.34
N ALA A 259 13.86 -27.90 -17.04
CA ALA A 259 13.69 -26.74 -17.90
C ALA A 259 14.76 -26.63 -18.98
N GLU A 260 14.39 -26.11 -20.15
CA GLU A 260 15.34 -25.59 -21.12
C GLU A 260 15.86 -24.22 -20.66
N ILE A 261 17.17 -24.04 -20.60
CA ILE A 261 17.76 -22.76 -20.18
C ILE A 261 17.98 -21.89 -21.42
N SER A 262 17.30 -20.76 -21.48
CA SER A 262 17.46 -19.77 -22.55
C SER A 262 18.55 -18.77 -22.19
N SER A 263 19.68 -18.77 -22.90
CA SER A 263 20.79 -17.83 -22.68
C SER A 263 20.61 -16.49 -23.40
N TYR A 264 19.36 -16.04 -23.59
CA TYR A 264 19.08 -14.84 -24.36
C TYR A 264 19.81 -13.63 -23.76
N LYS A 265 20.52 -12.89 -24.62
CA LYS A 265 21.46 -11.83 -24.24
C LYS A 265 20.78 -10.58 -23.65
N TYR A 266 19.50 -10.44 -23.94
CA TYR A 266 18.69 -9.24 -23.83
C TYR A 266 17.53 -9.46 -22.84
N GLY A 267 16.69 -8.44 -22.63
CA GLY A 267 15.54 -8.56 -21.74
C GLY A 267 14.50 -9.57 -22.23
N LEU A 268 13.65 -10.10 -21.35
CA LEU A 268 12.57 -11.00 -21.78
C LEU A 268 11.54 -10.26 -22.64
N GLU A 269 11.38 -8.96 -22.40
CA GLU A 269 10.60 -8.04 -23.22
C GLU A 269 11.11 -8.01 -24.66
N GLU A 270 12.43 -7.87 -24.86
CA GLU A 270 13.06 -7.88 -26.17
C GLU A 270 12.90 -9.25 -26.85
N TYR A 271 13.02 -10.33 -26.09
CA TYR A 271 12.80 -11.69 -26.60
C TYR A 271 11.39 -11.83 -27.19
N VAL A 272 10.38 -11.38 -26.44
CA VAL A 272 8.97 -11.39 -26.86
C VAL A 272 8.76 -10.55 -28.11
N GLN A 273 9.34 -9.35 -28.15
CA GLN A 273 9.22 -8.43 -29.28
C GLN A 273 9.87 -8.97 -30.56
N GLU A 274 11.06 -9.56 -30.45
CA GLU A 274 11.82 -10.09 -31.59
C GLU A 274 11.21 -11.39 -32.13
N HIS A 275 10.87 -12.32 -31.24
CA HIS A 275 10.43 -13.65 -31.65
C HIS A 275 8.92 -13.71 -31.89
N LYS A 276 8.16 -12.69 -31.49
CA LYS A 276 6.70 -12.63 -31.62
C LYS A 276 6.03 -13.90 -31.07
N ARG A 277 6.44 -14.32 -29.86
CA ARG A 277 5.92 -15.53 -29.20
C ARG A 277 5.29 -15.20 -27.85
N ARG A 278 4.22 -15.92 -27.53
CA ARG A 278 3.53 -15.84 -26.24
C ARG A 278 3.33 -17.25 -25.67
N PRO A 279 3.83 -17.56 -24.46
CA PRO A 279 3.63 -18.88 -23.84
C PRO A 279 2.20 -19.03 -23.29
N PHE A 280 1.87 -20.24 -22.84
CA PHE A 280 0.69 -20.48 -22.03
C PHE A 280 0.66 -19.56 -20.80
N LYS A 281 1.77 -19.53 -20.04
CA LYS A 281 1.99 -18.64 -18.89
C LYS A 281 3.46 -18.24 -18.74
N VAL A 282 3.69 -17.08 -18.13
CA VAL A 282 5.01 -16.63 -17.66
C VAL A 282 5.00 -16.54 -16.13
N PHE A 283 5.89 -17.26 -15.46
CA PHE A 283 6.10 -17.12 -14.02
C PHE A 283 7.17 -16.08 -13.72
N VAL A 284 6.89 -15.18 -12.80
CA VAL A 284 7.81 -14.15 -12.33
C VAL A 284 7.88 -14.18 -10.80
N PHE A 285 9.08 -13.96 -10.26
CA PHE A 285 9.35 -14.00 -8.82
C PHE A 285 9.70 -12.60 -8.31
N GLY A 286 8.73 -11.71 -8.15
CA GLY A 286 9.00 -10.34 -7.67
C GLY A 286 9.94 -9.53 -8.58
N SER A 287 9.76 -9.68 -9.89
CA SER A 287 10.50 -8.96 -10.93
C SER A 287 9.61 -7.90 -11.58
N THR A 288 10.19 -6.77 -12.00
CA THR A 288 9.53 -5.71 -12.76
C THR A 288 9.20 -6.12 -14.19
N VAL A 289 9.76 -7.24 -14.67
CA VAL A 289 9.36 -7.90 -15.92
C VAL A 289 7.85 -8.22 -15.92
N ALA A 290 7.23 -8.35 -14.74
CA ALA A 290 5.78 -8.51 -14.65
C ALA A 290 5.02 -7.27 -15.17
N ASP A 291 5.50 -6.07 -14.84
CA ASP A 291 4.88 -4.81 -15.26
C ASP A 291 4.94 -4.66 -16.79
N THR A 292 6.08 -4.98 -17.41
CA THR A 292 6.29 -4.84 -18.85
C THR A 292 5.54 -5.92 -19.63
N LEU A 293 5.67 -7.21 -19.26
CA LEU A 293 5.00 -8.30 -19.96
C LEU A 293 3.48 -8.26 -19.82
N SER A 294 2.95 -7.77 -18.70
CA SER A 294 1.49 -7.62 -18.53
C SER A 294 0.91 -6.54 -19.45
N ARG A 295 1.71 -5.54 -19.84
CA ARG A 295 1.34 -4.56 -20.87
C ARG A 295 1.44 -5.18 -22.26
N ILE A 296 2.56 -5.84 -22.58
CA ILE A 296 2.78 -6.48 -23.89
C ILE A 296 1.70 -7.53 -24.20
N PHE A 297 1.25 -8.29 -23.21
CA PHE A 297 0.22 -9.31 -23.38
C PHE A 297 -1.19 -8.85 -23.01
N SER A 298 -1.41 -7.58 -22.70
CA SER A 298 -2.74 -7.06 -22.35
C SER A 298 -3.75 -7.29 -23.49
N PRO A 299 -5.03 -7.63 -23.21
CA PRO A 299 -5.67 -7.80 -21.90
C PRO A 299 -5.59 -9.23 -21.34
N LEU A 300 -4.62 -10.04 -21.79
CA LEU A 300 -4.55 -11.46 -21.44
C LEU A 300 -3.84 -11.69 -20.11
N ASN A 301 -4.37 -12.64 -19.35
CA ASN A 301 -3.79 -13.09 -18.09
C ASN A 301 -2.57 -14.02 -18.29
N THR A 302 -1.60 -13.66 -19.12
CA THR A 302 -0.43 -14.52 -19.41
C THR A 302 0.61 -14.51 -18.28
N VAL A 303 0.71 -13.43 -17.50
CA VAL A 303 1.73 -13.27 -16.45
C VAL A 303 1.21 -13.76 -15.09
N ILE A 304 2.03 -14.55 -14.40
CA ILE A 304 1.78 -15.07 -13.07
C ILE A 304 2.91 -14.65 -12.13
N VAL A 305 2.58 -13.90 -11.08
CA VAL A 305 3.47 -13.65 -9.95
C VAL A 305 3.39 -14.84 -8.99
N ALA A 306 4.50 -15.56 -8.86
CA ALA A 306 4.65 -16.58 -7.83
C ALA A 306 4.96 -15.89 -6.49
N VAL A 307 4.04 -15.99 -5.53
CA VAL A 307 4.15 -15.32 -4.22
C VAL A 307 4.86 -16.27 -3.24
N PRO A 308 6.13 -16.00 -2.88
CA PRO A 308 6.88 -16.85 -1.98
C PRO A 308 6.34 -16.81 -0.54
N SER A 309 6.71 -17.81 0.27
CA SER A 309 6.47 -17.81 1.72
C SER A 309 7.35 -16.77 2.43
N ASP A 310 7.07 -16.48 3.70
CA ASP A 310 7.96 -15.63 4.50
C ASP A 310 9.36 -16.25 4.72
N ASN A 311 9.45 -17.58 4.69
CA ASN A 311 10.71 -18.29 4.88
C ASN A 311 11.69 -18.08 3.71
N TYR A 312 11.17 -17.74 2.53
CA TYR A 312 11.93 -17.38 1.35
C TYR A 312 12.90 -16.25 1.60
N PHE A 313 12.43 -15.21 2.30
CA PHE A 313 13.17 -13.98 2.48
C PHE A 313 14.21 -14.10 3.60
N THR A 314 15.37 -13.48 3.38
CA THR A 314 16.29 -13.16 4.47
C THR A 314 15.75 -11.94 5.24
N LYS A 315 16.29 -11.66 6.43
CA LYS A 315 15.93 -10.47 7.21
C LYS A 315 16.57 -9.16 6.68
N SER A 316 16.90 -9.10 5.40
CA SER A 316 17.50 -7.91 4.78
C SER A 316 16.46 -6.84 4.49
N VAL A 317 16.85 -5.56 4.54
CA VAL A 317 16.00 -4.43 4.13
C VAL A 317 15.55 -4.59 2.67
N ARG A 318 16.42 -5.14 1.81
CA ARG A 318 16.11 -5.41 0.39
C ARG A 318 14.99 -6.45 0.21
N SER A 319 14.76 -7.31 1.19
CA SER A 319 13.63 -8.25 1.17
C SER A 319 12.28 -7.53 1.19
N GLN A 320 12.18 -6.42 1.93
CA GLN A 320 10.94 -5.65 1.96
C GLN A 320 10.66 -5.00 0.59
N HIS A 321 11.68 -4.50 -0.08
CA HIS A 321 11.55 -3.96 -1.43
C HIS A 321 10.99 -5.00 -2.41
N VAL A 322 11.51 -6.24 -2.42
CA VAL A 322 10.98 -7.32 -3.27
C VAL A 322 9.54 -7.68 -2.89
N ARG A 323 9.18 -7.67 -1.61
CA ARG A 323 7.79 -7.86 -1.17
C ARG A 323 6.87 -6.78 -1.72
N ASN A 324 7.30 -5.52 -1.66
CA ASN A 324 6.54 -4.40 -2.21
C ASN A 324 6.38 -4.54 -3.73
N ILE A 325 7.42 -4.95 -4.46
CA ILE A 325 7.31 -5.27 -5.90
C ILE A 325 6.27 -6.34 -6.18
N ILE A 326 6.27 -7.43 -5.40
CA ILE A 326 5.27 -8.50 -5.56
C ILE A 326 3.86 -7.96 -5.35
N VAL A 327 3.66 -7.18 -4.29
CA VAL A 327 2.37 -6.56 -3.98
C VAL A 327 1.93 -5.61 -5.08
N ASP A 328 2.82 -4.73 -5.54
CA ASP A 328 2.54 -3.76 -6.60
C ASP A 328 2.23 -4.47 -7.93
N ASN A 329 2.99 -5.50 -8.28
CA ASN A 329 2.74 -6.27 -9.49
C ASN A 329 1.32 -6.86 -9.50
N ILE A 330 0.82 -7.31 -8.35
CA ILE A 330 -0.50 -7.91 -8.20
C ILE A 330 -1.60 -6.85 -8.12
N ARG A 331 -1.37 -5.77 -7.37
CA ARG A 331 -2.39 -4.73 -7.11
C ARG A 331 -2.56 -3.77 -8.29
N LYS A 332 -1.49 -3.48 -9.03
CA LYS A 332 -1.44 -2.39 -10.02
C LYS A 332 -1.47 -2.87 -11.48
N ASN A 333 -1.40 -4.17 -11.74
CA ASN A 333 -1.51 -4.71 -13.10
C ASN A 333 -2.71 -5.66 -13.20
N GLU A 334 -3.77 -5.23 -13.90
CA GLU A 334 -5.05 -5.95 -14.00
C GLU A 334 -4.91 -7.34 -14.67
N CYS A 335 -3.91 -7.51 -15.53
CA CYS A 335 -3.65 -8.73 -16.30
C CYS A 335 -2.65 -9.69 -15.61
N VAL A 336 -2.29 -9.42 -14.35
CA VAL A 336 -1.36 -10.26 -13.57
C VAL A 336 -2.15 -11.15 -12.62
N GLN A 337 -1.85 -12.45 -12.63
CA GLN A 337 -2.39 -13.40 -11.65
C GLN A 337 -1.37 -13.65 -10.54
N ALA A 338 -1.84 -13.94 -9.32
CA ALA A 338 -1.01 -14.34 -8.20
C ALA A 338 -1.21 -15.81 -7.86
N ILE A 339 -0.14 -16.55 -7.60
CA ILE A 339 -0.21 -17.92 -7.06
C ILE A 339 0.58 -17.97 -5.74
N PRO A 340 -0.09 -18.18 -4.59
CA PRO A 340 0.58 -18.35 -3.30
C PRO A 340 1.40 -19.64 -3.25
N ALA A 341 2.59 -19.56 -2.66
CA ALA A 341 3.47 -20.71 -2.51
C ALA A 341 2.80 -21.89 -1.76
N PHE A 342 1.95 -21.63 -0.77
CA PHE A 342 1.32 -22.67 0.08
C PHE A 342 0.13 -23.41 -0.58
N CYS A 343 -0.24 -23.08 -1.81
CA CYS A 343 -1.28 -23.80 -2.53
C CYS A 343 -0.73 -25.13 -3.08
N ASN A 344 -0.66 -26.16 -2.26
CA ASN A 344 -0.26 -27.54 -2.64
C ASN A 344 -1.26 -28.26 -3.59
N GLY A 345 -2.07 -27.52 -4.33
CA GLY A 345 -3.16 -28.03 -5.17
C GLY A 345 -3.35 -27.24 -6.46
N VAL A 346 -2.27 -26.70 -7.04
CA VAL A 346 -2.39 -25.87 -8.25
C VAL A 346 -2.95 -26.66 -9.46
N HIS A 347 -2.91 -28.00 -9.43
CA HIS A 347 -3.61 -28.87 -10.40
C HIS A 347 -5.14 -28.74 -10.35
N THR A 348 -5.73 -28.38 -9.21
CA THR A 348 -7.19 -28.33 -9.01
C THR A 348 -7.83 -27.05 -9.57
N TRP A 349 -7.03 -26.01 -9.82
CA TRP A 349 -7.52 -24.69 -10.24
C TRP A 349 -7.56 -24.47 -11.76
N LEU A 350 -6.75 -25.20 -12.52
CA LEU A 350 -6.63 -24.98 -13.96
C LEU A 350 -7.15 -26.12 -14.83
N ASN A 351 -7.36 -27.31 -14.26
CA ASN A 351 -7.98 -28.44 -14.95
C ASN A 351 -9.45 -28.68 -14.55
N SER A 352 -10.02 -27.84 -13.68
CA SER A 352 -11.44 -27.86 -13.39
C SER A 352 -12.20 -27.17 -14.53
N LYS A 353 -12.65 -27.95 -15.51
CA LYS A 353 -14.03 -27.73 -15.99
C LYS A 353 -14.89 -27.79 -14.73
N VAL A 354 -15.37 -26.63 -14.27
CA VAL A 354 -16.13 -26.41 -13.04
C VAL A 354 -16.84 -27.68 -12.56
N PRO A 355 -16.27 -28.44 -11.61
CA PRO A 355 -17.00 -29.46 -10.90
C PRO A 355 -17.75 -28.73 -9.80
N THR A 356 -19.07 -28.78 -9.89
CA THR A 356 -19.99 -28.56 -8.78
C THR A 356 -19.44 -29.21 -7.51
N LEU A 357 -19.06 -28.38 -6.53
CA LEU A 357 -18.69 -28.81 -5.20
C LEU A 357 -19.94 -29.39 -4.49
N SER A 358 -20.18 -30.69 -4.67
CA SER A 358 -21.07 -31.44 -3.79
C SER A 358 -20.29 -31.98 -2.60
N SER A 359 -20.81 -31.67 -1.41
CA SER A 359 -20.79 -32.47 -0.18
C SER A 359 -19.44 -33.01 0.30
N HIS A 360 -18.87 -32.35 1.31
CA HIS A 360 -18.36 -32.95 2.56
C HIS A 360 -17.48 -31.94 3.31
N LEU A 361 -18.07 -30.82 3.75
CA LEU A 361 -17.51 -30.05 4.86
C LEU A 361 -18.35 -30.37 6.09
N ALA A 362 -17.69 -30.99 7.07
CA ALA A 362 -18.28 -31.31 8.35
C ALA A 362 -18.80 -30.03 9.01
N ARG A 363 -20.05 -30.08 9.47
CA ARG A 363 -20.73 -28.99 10.20
C ARG A 363 -19.88 -28.55 11.39
N VAL A 364 -19.31 -27.35 11.31
CA VAL A 364 -18.70 -26.68 12.46
C VAL A 364 -19.72 -25.66 12.97
N PRO A 365 -20.32 -25.85 14.16
CA PRO A 365 -21.26 -24.88 14.72
C PRO A 365 -20.55 -23.56 14.99
N MET A 366 -21.13 -22.47 14.50
CA MET A 366 -20.55 -21.12 14.53
C MET A 366 -20.96 -20.33 15.77
N GLY A 367 -20.10 -19.38 16.17
CA GLY A 367 -20.35 -18.46 17.29
C GLY A 367 -21.12 -17.18 16.91
N GLU A 368 -21.63 -16.47 17.92
CA GLU A 368 -22.40 -15.24 17.78
C GLU A 368 -21.52 -14.03 17.40
N MET A 369 -22.02 -13.17 16.52
CA MET A 369 -21.51 -11.82 16.30
C MET A 369 -22.20 -10.89 17.31
N GLU A 370 -21.49 -10.43 18.34
CA GLU A 370 -22.04 -9.51 19.36
C GLU A 370 -21.72 -8.04 19.02
N PRO A 371 -22.70 -7.21 18.59
CA PRO A 371 -22.49 -5.78 18.31
C PRO A 371 -22.48 -4.92 19.59
N ARG A 372 -22.09 -5.48 20.74
CA ARG A 372 -22.10 -4.79 22.04
C ARG A 372 -20.78 -4.10 22.31
N MET A 373 -20.74 -3.29 23.38
CA MET A 373 -19.55 -2.60 23.91
C MET A 373 -18.29 -3.44 23.65
N PRO A 374 -17.24 -2.85 23.05
CA PRO A 374 -16.11 -3.62 22.50
C PRO A 374 -15.25 -4.28 23.59
N PHE A 375 -15.61 -4.17 24.87
CA PHE A 375 -14.93 -4.85 25.97
C PHE A 375 -15.85 -5.20 27.14
N LYS A 376 -15.52 -6.31 27.82
CA LYS A 376 -16.19 -6.84 29.02
C LYS A 376 -15.45 -6.49 30.31
N THR A 377 -14.13 -6.32 30.25
CA THR A 377 -13.31 -6.06 31.45
C THR A 377 -12.04 -5.30 31.09
N LEU A 378 -11.70 -4.30 31.89
CA LEU A 378 -10.43 -3.58 31.83
C LEU A 378 -9.56 -4.01 33.03
N ARG A 379 -8.29 -4.33 32.79
CA ARG A 379 -7.31 -4.62 33.85
C ARG A 379 -6.05 -3.80 33.60
N GLY A 380 -5.72 -2.92 34.53
CA GLY A 380 -4.65 -1.94 34.36
C GLY A 380 -5.01 -0.79 33.41
N ALA A 381 -6.24 -0.72 32.92
CA ALA A 381 -6.69 0.37 32.06
C ALA A 381 -7.99 0.93 32.63
N GLU A 382 -8.24 2.21 32.41
CA GLU A 382 -9.46 2.89 32.81
C GLU A 382 -10.02 3.72 31.66
N VAL A 383 -11.34 3.85 31.62
CA VAL A 383 -12.00 4.78 30.70
C VAL A 383 -11.80 6.18 31.28
N VAL A 384 -11.07 7.04 30.58
CA VAL A 384 -10.78 8.42 31.02
C VAL A 384 -11.66 9.46 30.35
N GLY A 385 -12.43 9.06 29.34
CA GLY A 385 -13.36 9.94 28.66
C GLY A 385 -14.09 9.26 27.51
N GLU A 386 -15.04 9.99 26.95
CA GLU A 386 -15.81 9.56 25.79
C GLU A 386 -15.86 10.70 24.77
N GLU A 387 -15.72 10.37 23.49
CA GLU A 387 -15.85 11.30 22.37
C GLU A 387 -16.80 10.72 21.32
N GLY A 388 -18.07 11.07 21.42
CA GLY A 388 -19.12 10.49 20.58
C GLY A 388 -19.30 9.00 20.87
N GLU A 389 -18.87 8.15 19.93
CA GLU A 389 -18.89 6.68 20.09
C GLU A 389 -17.55 6.08 20.51
N TRP A 390 -16.54 6.92 20.69
CA TRP A 390 -15.21 6.51 21.10
C TRP A 390 -15.09 6.52 22.61
N LEU A 391 -14.63 5.40 23.16
CA LEU A 391 -14.23 5.27 24.55
C LEU A 391 -12.73 5.49 24.62
N ARG A 392 -12.31 6.55 25.31
CA ARG A 392 -10.90 6.85 25.52
C ARG A 392 -10.39 6.04 26.70
N ILE A 393 -9.44 5.16 26.42
CA ILE A 393 -8.83 4.28 27.39
C ILE A 393 -7.43 4.79 27.72
N ALA A 394 -7.17 5.05 29.00
CA ALA A 394 -5.81 5.32 29.48
C ALA A 394 -5.30 4.19 30.35
N GLU A 395 -3.98 4.06 30.38
CA GLU A 395 -3.27 3.11 31.21
C GLU A 395 -3.18 3.64 32.66
N THR A 396 -3.58 2.81 33.64
CA THR A 396 -3.40 3.16 35.05
C THR A 396 -1.93 2.99 35.44
N LYS A 397 -1.43 3.79 36.40
CA LYS A 397 -0.01 3.81 36.83
C LYS A 397 0.56 2.46 37.32
N LEU A 398 -0.28 1.45 37.50
CA LEU A 398 0.04 0.08 37.88
C LEU A 398 -0.93 -0.85 37.13
N PRO A 399 -0.56 -2.02 36.57
CA PRO A 399 0.77 -2.61 36.28
C PRO A 399 1.21 -2.44 34.81
N LYS A 400 2.47 -2.79 34.48
CA LYS A 400 3.14 -2.67 33.15
C LYS A 400 2.46 -3.36 31.94
N ILE A 401 1.39 -4.13 32.16
CA ILE A 401 0.67 -4.85 31.11
C ILE A 401 -0.82 -4.56 31.27
N HIS A 402 -1.36 -3.82 30.32
CA HIS A 402 -2.75 -3.41 30.31
C HIS A 402 -3.54 -4.38 29.43
N ARG A 403 -4.62 -4.94 29.96
CA ARG A 403 -5.42 -5.97 29.29
C ARG A 403 -6.87 -5.55 29.20
N ILE A 404 -7.43 -5.66 28.00
CA ILE A 404 -8.83 -5.44 27.71
C ILE A 404 -9.42 -6.75 27.19
N VAL A 405 -10.44 -7.28 27.86
CA VAL A 405 -11.17 -8.44 27.35
C VAL A 405 -12.21 -7.96 26.36
N ILE A 406 -11.99 -8.21 25.07
CA ILE A 406 -12.88 -7.76 23.98
C ILE A 406 -13.93 -8.80 23.57
N GLY A 407 -13.74 -10.06 23.98
CA GLY A 407 -14.73 -11.12 23.74
C GLY A 407 -14.54 -12.32 24.65
N ASP A 408 -15.61 -13.06 24.89
CA ASP A 408 -15.60 -14.33 25.63
C ASP A 408 -16.34 -15.40 24.84
N VAL A 409 -15.81 -16.61 24.82
CA VAL A 409 -16.44 -17.76 24.16
C VAL A 409 -16.53 -18.90 25.17
N SER A 410 -17.76 -19.38 25.43
CA SER A 410 -17.97 -20.57 26.26
C SER A 410 -17.42 -21.81 25.56
N SER A 411 -16.88 -22.76 26.32
CA SER A 411 -16.45 -24.10 25.90
C SER A 411 -17.38 -24.75 24.87
N ARG A 412 -18.70 -24.74 25.12
CA ARG A 412 -19.73 -25.27 24.20
C ARG A 412 -19.69 -24.70 22.79
N LYS A 413 -19.19 -23.47 22.61
CA LYS A 413 -19.08 -22.73 21.35
C LYS A 413 -17.61 -22.60 20.88
N ALA A 414 -16.63 -23.10 21.64
CA ALA A 414 -15.21 -22.81 21.44
C ALA A 414 -14.63 -23.35 20.12
N LYS A 415 -15.17 -24.48 19.62
CA LYS A 415 -14.71 -25.12 18.37
C LYS A 415 -15.13 -24.39 17.09
N GLY A 416 -16.09 -23.46 17.18
CA GLY A 416 -16.53 -22.64 16.06
C GLY A 416 -15.49 -21.62 15.63
N LEU A 417 -15.58 -21.15 14.38
CA LEU A 417 -14.90 -19.92 13.97
C LEU A 417 -15.69 -18.73 14.53
N HIS A 418 -14.99 -17.76 15.10
CA HIS A 418 -15.56 -16.55 15.66
C HIS A 418 -14.98 -15.33 14.95
N CYS A 419 -15.79 -14.28 14.85
CA CYS A 419 -15.39 -13.01 14.26
C CYS A 419 -15.78 -11.87 15.20
N HIS A 420 -14.85 -10.96 15.46
CA HIS A 420 -15.09 -9.76 16.26
C HIS A 420 -14.57 -8.53 15.53
N MET A 421 -15.31 -7.43 15.57
CA MET A 421 -14.99 -6.21 14.81
C MET A 421 -15.11 -4.97 15.67
N PHE A 422 -14.13 -4.09 15.59
CA PHE A 422 -14.15 -2.81 16.29
C PHE A 422 -13.27 -1.78 15.58
N ARG A 423 -13.37 -0.52 16.01
CA ARG A 423 -12.51 0.57 15.55
C ARG A 423 -11.53 0.95 16.65
N ILE A 424 -10.31 1.30 16.26
CA ILE A 424 -9.28 1.76 17.17
C ILE A 424 -8.59 3.02 16.61
N ARG A 425 -8.30 3.97 17.49
CA ARG A 425 -7.46 5.14 17.22
C ARG A 425 -6.19 4.99 18.05
N ALA A 426 -5.09 4.74 17.36
CA ALA A 426 -3.75 4.70 17.94
C ALA A 426 -3.28 6.13 18.26
N GLU A 427 -3.61 6.65 19.45
CA GLU A 427 -3.19 7.99 19.89
C GLU A 427 -1.66 8.03 20.09
N GLU A 428 -1.15 7.41 21.16
CA GLU A 428 0.30 7.30 21.43
C GLU A 428 0.83 5.86 21.37
N ARG A 429 -0.10 4.89 21.35
CA ARG A 429 0.18 3.46 21.34
C ARG A 429 -0.04 2.91 19.93
N TYR A 430 1.00 2.29 19.39
CA TYR A 430 1.00 1.75 18.03
C TYR A 430 0.98 0.24 18.00
N GLY A 431 1.71 -0.40 18.90
CA GLY A 431 1.83 -1.85 18.98
C GLY A 431 0.82 -2.44 19.96
N PHE A 432 0.03 -3.37 19.48
CA PHE A 432 -0.95 -4.11 20.27
C PHE A 432 -0.76 -5.60 20.08
N LYS A 433 -1.06 -6.36 21.12
CA LYS A 433 -1.03 -7.81 21.11
C LYS A 433 -2.42 -8.34 21.36
N PHE A 434 -2.88 -9.23 20.49
CA PHE A 434 -4.12 -9.97 20.67
C PHE A 434 -3.79 -11.33 21.19
N ARG A 435 -4.55 -11.78 22.18
CA ARG A 435 -4.36 -13.06 22.80
C ARG A 435 -5.71 -13.74 23.01
N LEU A 436 -5.91 -14.87 22.34
CA LEU A 436 -6.98 -15.80 22.71
C LEU A 436 -6.42 -16.70 23.80
N VAL A 437 -7.04 -16.72 24.97
CA VAL A 437 -6.50 -17.43 26.15
C VAL A 437 -7.58 -18.20 26.89
N ASN A 438 -7.19 -19.35 27.44
CA ASN A 438 -8.02 -20.15 28.34
C ASN A 438 -8.29 -19.38 29.64
N LYS A 439 -9.57 -19.19 29.98
CA LYS A 439 -9.99 -18.46 31.20
C LYS A 439 -9.48 -19.11 32.49
N LYS A 440 -9.32 -20.44 32.50
CA LYS A 440 -8.85 -21.21 33.68
C LYS A 440 -7.33 -21.37 33.72
N ASN A 441 -6.64 -21.25 32.59
CA ASN A 441 -5.19 -21.40 32.51
C ASN A 441 -4.56 -20.33 31.58
N SER A 442 -4.11 -19.22 32.16
CA SER A 442 -3.56 -18.11 31.37
C SER A 442 -2.27 -18.40 30.59
N SER A 443 -1.61 -19.54 30.86
CA SER A 443 -0.44 -20.00 30.10
C SER A 443 -0.80 -20.70 28.79
N ASP A 444 -2.07 -21.06 28.60
CA ASP A 444 -2.58 -21.74 27.41
C ASP A 444 -3.28 -20.72 26.50
N PHE A 445 -2.57 -20.24 25.48
CA PHE A 445 -3.02 -19.15 24.61
C PHE A 445 -2.43 -19.22 23.21
N VAL A 446 -3.06 -18.53 22.25
CA VAL A 446 -2.49 -18.14 20.96
C VAL A 446 -2.47 -16.61 20.88
N GLU A 447 -1.40 -16.04 20.34
CA GLU A 447 -1.26 -14.59 20.26
C GLU A 447 -0.68 -14.10 18.94
N VAL A 448 -1.02 -12.85 18.59
CA VAL A 448 -0.50 -12.14 17.43
C VAL A 448 -0.27 -10.67 17.80
N THR A 449 0.73 -10.04 17.20
CA THR A 449 1.07 -8.61 17.44
C THR A 449 0.88 -7.83 16.14
N ALA A 450 0.29 -6.63 16.25
CA ALA A 450 0.04 -5.77 15.10
C ALA A 450 0.26 -4.28 15.43
N ALA A 451 0.50 -3.49 14.39
CA ALA A 451 0.54 -2.03 14.46
C ALA A 451 -0.76 -1.46 13.88
N PHE A 452 -1.51 -0.68 14.67
CA PHE A 452 -2.86 -0.27 14.25
C PHE A 452 -2.89 0.94 13.31
N ASP A 453 -1.80 1.67 13.18
CA ASP A 453 -1.69 2.80 12.26
C ASP A 453 -1.14 2.41 10.88
N VAL A 454 -1.07 1.11 10.59
CA VAL A 454 -0.56 0.52 9.35
C VAL A 454 -1.51 -0.59 8.88
N GLU A 455 -1.92 -0.53 7.61
CA GLU A 455 -2.69 -1.59 6.97
C GLU A 455 -1.92 -2.91 7.05
N SER A 456 -2.52 -3.96 7.61
CA SER A 456 -1.81 -5.23 7.80
C SER A 456 -2.75 -6.42 7.98
N ASN A 457 -2.24 -7.60 7.60
CA ASN A 457 -2.89 -8.89 7.79
C ASN A 457 -1.92 -9.80 8.54
N VAL A 458 -2.25 -10.16 9.79
CA VAL A 458 -1.36 -10.97 10.65
C VAL A 458 -2.10 -12.18 11.20
N LYS A 459 -1.42 -13.32 11.31
CA LYS A 459 -2.02 -14.58 11.77
C LYS A 459 -1.05 -15.38 12.65
N SER A 460 -1.63 -16.17 13.55
CA SER A 460 -0.91 -17.06 14.46
C SER A 460 -1.74 -18.32 14.72
N LEU A 461 -1.07 -19.46 14.84
CA LEU A 461 -1.67 -20.78 15.07
C LEU A 461 -0.77 -21.58 16.01
N ASN A 462 -1.37 -22.24 17.00
CA ASN A 462 -0.71 -23.24 17.84
C ASN A 462 -1.71 -24.31 18.33
N GLU A 463 -1.29 -25.17 19.25
CA GLU A 463 -2.13 -26.23 19.81
C GLU A 463 -3.40 -25.72 20.52
N PHE A 464 -3.39 -24.49 21.03
CA PHE A 464 -4.54 -23.90 21.70
C PHE A 464 -5.61 -23.45 20.71
N GLY A 465 -5.21 -22.85 19.58
CA GLY A 465 -6.14 -22.31 18.60
C GLY A 465 -5.48 -21.49 17.49
N GLN A 466 -6.33 -20.83 16.71
CA GLN A 466 -5.95 -19.92 15.63
C GLN A 466 -6.47 -18.51 15.92
N LEU A 467 -5.67 -17.50 15.56
CA LEU A 467 -5.99 -16.09 15.67
C LEU A 467 -5.45 -15.34 14.44
N ALA A 468 -6.30 -14.57 13.77
CA ALA A 468 -5.93 -13.71 12.65
C ALA A 468 -6.55 -12.31 12.81
N LEU A 469 -5.84 -11.30 12.33
CA LEU A 469 -6.25 -9.90 12.31
C LEU A 469 -6.14 -9.37 10.89
N GLU A 470 -7.17 -8.64 10.48
CA GLU A 470 -7.15 -7.76 9.31
C GLU A 470 -7.35 -6.32 9.79
N ILE A 471 -6.47 -5.42 9.34
CA ILE A 471 -6.41 -4.04 9.79
C ILE A 471 -6.48 -3.12 8.59
N ASP A 472 -7.58 -2.37 8.48
CA ASP A 472 -7.78 -1.35 7.47
C ASP A 472 -7.62 0.03 8.10
N VAL A 473 -6.78 0.89 7.51
CA VAL A 473 -6.50 2.23 8.06
C VAL A 473 -7.06 3.30 7.12
N ASN A 474 -7.88 4.20 7.66
CA ASN A 474 -8.43 5.31 6.88
C ASN A 474 -7.48 6.52 6.82
N ALA A 475 -7.86 7.55 6.04
CA ALA A 475 -7.06 8.77 5.87
C ALA A 475 -6.82 9.54 7.19
N THR A 476 -7.72 9.37 8.17
CA THR A 476 -7.59 9.94 9.53
C THR A 476 -6.80 9.02 10.49
N ARG A 477 -6.14 7.97 9.98
CA ARG A 477 -5.38 6.97 10.74
C ARG A 477 -6.18 6.19 11.79
N GLU A 478 -7.50 6.12 11.62
CA GLU A 478 -8.34 5.22 12.39
C GLU A 478 -8.29 3.84 11.74
N SER A 479 -8.16 2.82 12.57
CA SER A 479 -8.11 1.43 12.13
C SER A 479 -9.45 0.76 12.37
N VAL A 480 -9.97 0.12 11.33
CA VAL A 480 -11.00 -0.91 11.47
C VAL A 480 -10.28 -2.24 11.65
N VAL A 481 -10.63 -2.95 12.72
CA VAL A 481 -9.97 -4.18 13.13
C VAL A 481 -10.96 -5.32 13.05
N THR A 482 -10.65 -6.31 12.20
CA THR A 482 -11.41 -7.56 12.09
C THR A 482 -10.58 -8.69 12.69
N VAL A 483 -11.10 -9.32 13.73
CA VAL A 483 -10.43 -10.40 14.47
C VAL A 483 -11.14 -11.73 14.21
N PHE A 484 -10.45 -12.66 13.55
CA PHE A 484 -10.90 -14.03 13.35
C PHE A 484 -10.22 -14.96 14.34
N PHE A 485 -10.96 -15.82 15.02
CA PHE A 485 -10.36 -16.74 15.97
C PHE A 485 -11.14 -18.04 16.14
N GLN A 486 -10.42 -19.11 16.47
CA GLN A 486 -10.98 -20.43 16.74
C GLN A 486 -10.18 -21.10 17.86
N CYS A 487 -10.86 -21.72 18.82
CA CYS A 487 -10.19 -22.52 19.85
C CYS A 487 -10.26 -24.01 19.51
N ASN A 488 -9.10 -24.67 19.51
CA ASN A 488 -9.03 -26.11 19.25
C ASN A 488 -9.40 -26.93 20.49
N LYS A 489 -9.42 -26.30 21.67
CA LYS A 489 -9.73 -26.94 22.96
C LYS A 489 -11.16 -26.61 23.41
N ASN A 490 -11.81 -27.57 24.07
CA ASN A 490 -13.17 -27.40 24.59
C ASN A 490 -13.15 -26.70 25.96
N VAL A 491 -12.70 -25.45 26.00
CA VAL A 491 -12.52 -24.66 27.23
C VAL A 491 -13.12 -23.27 27.06
N ASP A 492 -13.47 -22.61 28.17
CA ASP A 492 -13.92 -21.22 28.11
C ASP A 492 -12.72 -20.32 27.78
N CYS A 493 -12.87 -19.49 26.76
CA CYS A 493 -11.81 -18.64 26.22
C CYS A 493 -12.17 -17.16 26.34
N SER A 494 -11.15 -16.32 26.49
CA SER A 494 -11.28 -14.86 26.36
C SER A 494 -10.36 -14.35 25.27
N LEU A 495 -10.86 -13.51 24.39
CA LEU A 495 -10.08 -12.71 23.46
C LEU A 495 -9.65 -11.41 24.16
N GLN A 496 -8.34 -11.21 24.26
CA GLN A 496 -7.74 -10.10 24.97
C GLN A 496 -6.96 -9.19 24.01
N LEU A 497 -7.17 -7.89 24.14
CA LEU A 497 -6.33 -6.84 23.58
C LEU A 497 -5.34 -6.38 24.67
N ILE A 498 -4.05 -6.42 24.38
CA ILE A 498 -2.97 -6.12 25.30
C ILE A 498 -2.14 -4.98 24.72
N THR A 499 -1.95 -3.89 25.48
CA THR A 499 -1.06 -2.81 25.04
C THR A 499 0.40 -3.18 25.26
N LEU A 500 1.27 -2.78 24.33
CA LEU A 500 2.71 -2.96 24.47
C LEU A 500 3.35 -1.64 24.92
N HIS A 501 4.08 -1.67 26.04
CA HIS A 501 4.83 -0.52 26.52
C HIS A 501 6.00 -0.23 25.58
N LYS A 502 6.13 1.00 25.06
CA LYS A 502 7.33 1.37 24.28
C LYS A 502 8.54 1.47 25.20
N SER A 503 9.61 0.75 24.88
CA SER A 503 10.97 1.29 24.98
C SER A 503 11.25 1.98 23.63
N THR A 504 11.51 3.28 23.69
CA THR A 504 12.19 4.13 22.68
C THR A 504 11.51 4.46 21.33
N THR A 505 11.34 5.78 21.12
CA THR A 505 11.49 6.58 19.88
C THR A 505 10.59 6.32 18.67
N PHE A 506 9.30 6.67 18.73
CA PHE A 506 8.55 7.23 17.58
C PHE A 506 7.37 8.04 18.15
N THR A 507 7.32 9.36 17.90
CA THR A 507 6.24 10.28 18.34
C THR A 507 5.07 10.28 17.34
N SER A 508 3.84 10.35 17.85
CA SER A 508 2.64 10.53 17.03
C SER A 508 2.44 11.98 16.63
N ALA A 509 1.77 12.20 15.49
CA ALA A 509 1.39 13.53 15.02
C ALA A 509 0.07 14.05 15.66
N HIS A 510 -0.46 13.35 16.67
CA HIS A 510 -1.58 13.85 17.47
C HIS A 510 -1.03 14.65 18.65
N ASP A 511 -0.94 15.97 18.51
CA ASP A 511 -0.56 16.93 19.58
C ASP A 511 -1.68 17.10 20.63
N GLY A 512 -2.29 16.00 21.07
CA GLY A 512 -3.22 15.97 22.21
C GLY A 512 -2.49 15.65 23.50
N ASN A 513 -2.77 16.40 24.56
CA ASN A 513 -2.13 16.29 25.88
C ASN A 513 -2.06 14.83 26.41
N PRO A 514 -0.87 14.29 26.78
CA PRO A 514 -0.69 12.86 27.09
C PRO A 514 -1.25 12.42 28.44
N SER A 515 -2.18 11.49 28.40
CA SER A 515 -2.22 10.40 29.37
C SER A 515 -2.19 9.11 28.57
N ALA A 516 -1.05 8.40 28.55
CA ALA A 516 -0.76 7.22 27.74
C ALA A 516 -2.00 6.33 27.47
N GLY A 517 -2.54 6.38 26.26
CA GLY A 517 -3.84 5.79 25.96
C GLY A 517 -4.12 5.53 24.48
N PHE A 518 -5.35 5.09 24.22
CA PHE A 518 -5.92 4.87 22.88
C PHE A 518 -7.44 4.94 22.98
N SER A 519 -8.09 5.20 21.85
CA SER A 519 -9.55 5.22 21.79
C SER A 519 -10.08 3.98 21.06
N ILE A 520 -11.14 3.38 21.58
CA ILE A 520 -11.81 2.21 20.98
C ILE A 520 -13.30 2.51 20.79
N ALA A 521 -13.87 2.10 19.66
CA ALA A 521 -15.30 2.21 19.39
C ALA A 521 -15.84 0.88 18.88
N ALA A 522 -17.10 0.58 19.21
CA ALA A 522 -17.80 -0.53 18.58
C ALA A 522 -17.86 -0.30 17.06
N TYR A 523 -17.63 -1.35 16.27
CA TYR A 523 -17.83 -1.24 14.84
C TYR A 523 -19.34 -1.20 14.54
N LYS A 524 -19.81 -0.08 13.99
CA LYS A 524 -21.19 0.05 13.51
C LYS A 524 -21.19 -0.11 11.99
N PRO A 525 -21.76 -1.20 11.45
CA PRO A 525 -21.91 -1.36 10.01
C PRO A 525 -22.77 -0.23 9.46
N GLY A 526 -22.36 0.35 8.32
CA GLY A 526 -23.03 1.50 7.71
C GLY A 526 -24.43 1.17 7.18
N ASP A 527 -24.60 -0.05 6.66
CA ASP A 527 -25.88 -0.63 6.28
C ASP A 527 -25.94 -2.08 6.77
N GLN A 528 -27.03 -2.45 7.44
CA GLN A 528 -27.39 -3.83 7.71
C GLN A 528 -28.61 -4.19 6.86
N ARG A 529 -28.44 -5.03 5.85
CA ARG A 529 -29.58 -5.60 5.10
C ARG A 529 -29.83 -7.02 5.58
N VAL A 530 -30.98 -7.25 6.19
CA VAL A 530 -31.47 -8.58 6.53
C VAL A 530 -32.46 -8.99 5.45
N VAL A 531 -32.07 -9.93 4.60
CA VAL A 531 -32.97 -10.59 3.66
C VAL A 531 -33.53 -11.81 4.36
N THR A 532 -34.76 -11.71 4.89
CA THR A 532 -35.42 -12.83 5.55
C THR A 532 -35.90 -13.81 4.48
N ALA A 533 -35.50 -15.07 4.55
CA ALA A 533 -35.90 -16.10 3.59
C ALA A 533 -37.25 -16.74 3.96
N SER A 534 -38.08 -16.04 4.75
CA SER A 534 -39.39 -16.53 5.15
C SER A 534 -40.32 -16.61 3.94
N GLY A 535 -40.72 -17.83 3.57
CA GLY A 535 -41.68 -18.09 2.49
C GLY A 535 -41.08 -18.59 1.17
N LEU A 536 -39.78 -18.87 1.12
CA LEU A 536 -39.12 -19.42 -0.07
C LEU A 536 -39.03 -20.95 0.04
N GLU A 537 -40.05 -21.65 -0.43
CA GLU A 537 -39.90 -23.06 -0.82
C GLU A 537 -39.24 -23.09 -2.21
N GLY A 538 -37.97 -23.50 -2.32
CA GLY A 538 -37.25 -23.65 -3.60
C GLY A 538 -35.89 -22.94 -3.69
N GLU A 539 -35.26 -23.01 -4.86
CA GLU A 539 -33.99 -22.31 -5.13
C GLU A 539 -34.18 -20.79 -5.11
N PHE A 540 -33.31 -20.09 -4.37
CA PHE A 540 -33.28 -18.63 -4.32
C PHE A 540 -31.97 -18.10 -4.92
N SER A 541 -32.07 -17.03 -5.71
CA SER A 541 -30.92 -16.27 -6.19
C SER A 541 -31.11 -14.79 -5.88
N GLY A 542 -30.03 -14.15 -5.43
CA GLY A 542 -30.01 -12.72 -5.13
C GLY A 542 -28.72 -12.08 -5.62
N GLN A 543 -28.81 -10.83 -6.08
CA GLN A 543 -27.66 -10.00 -6.39
C GLN A 543 -27.60 -8.84 -5.40
N VAL A 544 -26.44 -8.65 -4.77
CA VAL A 544 -26.18 -7.50 -3.91
C VAL A 544 -25.00 -6.75 -4.50
N ALA A 545 -25.22 -5.49 -4.88
CA ALA A 545 -24.15 -4.60 -5.28
C ALA A 545 -23.38 -4.15 -4.04
N ILE A 546 -22.12 -4.55 -3.94
CA ILE A 546 -21.20 -4.14 -2.87
C ILE A 546 -20.16 -3.21 -3.50
N PRO A 547 -20.04 -1.94 -3.07
CA PRO A 547 -19.03 -1.04 -3.60
C PRO A 547 -17.61 -1.58 -3.34
N SER A 548 -16.67 -1.30 -4.23
CA SER A 548 -15.32 -1.89 -4.23
C SER A 548 -14.45 -1.51 -3.03
N ASP A 549 -14.84 -0.49 -2.27
CA ASP A 549 -14.20 -0.03 -1.04
C ASP A 549 -14.86 -0.62 0.22
N LYS A 550 -15.77 -1.59 0.07
CA LYS A 550 -16.55 -2.19 1.16
C LYS A 550 -16.28 -3.69 1.27
N THR A 551 -16.19 -4.17 2.50
CA THR A 551 -16.21 -5.60 2.81
C THR A 551 -17.64 -6.00 3.20
N ALA A 552 -18.08 -7.18 2.75
CA ALA A 552 -19.38 -7.72 3.09
C ALA A 552 -19.26 -9.03 3.87
N PHE A 553 -19.91 -9.07 5.03
CA PHE A 553 -20.11 -10.31 5.77
C PHE A 553 -21.49 -10.86 5.42
N MET A 554 -21.56 -12.12 5.01
CA MET A 554 -22.81 -12.81 4.74
C MET A 554 -23.03 -13.89 5.81
N LEU A 555 -24.10 -13.78 6.58
CA LEU A 555 -24.54 -14.88 7.46
C LEU A 555 -25.58 -15.71 6.72
N VAL A 556 -25.38 -17.03 6.62
CA VAL A 556 -26.27 -17.99 5.95
C VAL A 556 -26.66 -19.07 6.95
N GLY A 557 -27.94 -19.23 7.28
CA GLY A 557 -28.40 -20.33 8.16
C GLY A 557 -29.75 -20.10 8.82
N SER A 558 -30.10 -20.98 9.76
CA SER A 558 -31.31 -20.86 10.59
C SER A 558 -31.10 -19.78 11.67
N LYS A 559 -32.19 -19.33 12.34
CA LYS A 559 -32.09 -18.41 13.49
C LYS A 559 -31.19 -18.96 14.62
N GLU A 560 -31.10 -20.29 14.73
CA GLU A 560 -30.42 -20.99 15.83
C GLU A 560 -28.97 -21.37 15.47
N THR A 561 -28.66 -21.52 14.19
CA THR A 561 -27.34 -21.93 13.69
C THR A 561 -26.92 -21.12 12.45
N PRO A 562 -26.60 -19.83 12.59
CA PRO A 562 -26.12 -19.03 11.47
C PRO A 562 -24.69 -19.44 11.10
N GLU A 563 -24.42 -19.72 9.83
CA GLU A 563 -23.06 -19.91 9.31
C GLU A 563 -22.51 -18.57 8.78
N LEU A 564 -21.27 -18.21 9.11
CA LEU A 564 -20.63 -17.01 8.56
C LEU A 564 -19.92 -17.37 7.25
N VAL A 565 -20.42 -16.82 6.15
CA VAL A 565 -19.73 -16.74 4.88
C VAL A 565 -19.13 -15.34 4.78
N CYS A 566 -17.86 -15.19 5.13
CA CYS A 566 -17.14 -13.95 4.85
C CYS A 566 -16.92 -13.85 3.34
N VAL A 567 -17.43 -12.80 2.70
CA VAL A 567 -17.15 -12.50 1.29
C VAL A 567 -16.38 -11.19 1.24
N HIS A 568 -15.06 -11.29 1.35
CA HIS A 568 -14.20 -10.15 1.10
C HIS A 568 -14.15 -9.92 -0.43
N VAL A 569 -14.87 -8.91 -0.91
CA VAL A 569 -14.82 -8.46 -2.30
C VAL A 569 -14.11 -7.10 -2.36
N GLY A 570 -12.78 -7.14 -2.21
CA GLY A 570 -11.97 -6.12 -2.86
C GLY A 570 -12.12 -6.32 -4.37
N PHE A 571 -12.59 -5.28 -5.06
CA PHE A 571 -12.99 -5.23 -6.49
C PHE A 571 -14.40 -5.76 -6.82
N LEU A 572 -15.11 -4.96 -7.62
CA LEU A 572 -16.38 -5.29 -8.28
C LEU A 572 -16.30 -6.68 -8.91
N LYS A 573 -16.92 -7.68 -8.28
CA LYS A 573 -17.38 -8.88 -8.97
C LYS A 573 -18.91 -8.87 -8.95
N SER A 574 -19.49 -8.93 -10.14
CA SER A 574 -20.85 -9.42 -10.30
C SER A 574 -20.91 -10.83 -9.73
N PHE A 575 -21.69 -11.06 -8.67
CA PHE A 575 -21.99 -12.40 -8.24
C PHE A 575 -23.00 -13.02 -9.24
N ARG A 576 -22.49 -13.63 -10.32
CA ARG A 576 -23.27 -14.53 -11.19
C ARG A 576 -22.97 -15.96 -10.80
N GLY A 577 -23.62 -16.41 -9.72
CA GLY A 577 -23.83 -17.84 -9.51
C GLY A 577 -25.10 -18.22 -10.25
N ASN A 578 -25.01 -19.06 -11.29
CA ASN A 578 -26.22 -19.67 -11.87
C ASN A 578 -26.84 -20.72 -10.92
N GLN A 579 -26.17 -21.03 -9.81
CA GLN A 579 -26.66 -21.80 -8.67
C GLN A 579 -25.67 -21.58 -7.52
N VAL A 580 -26.10 -20.88 -6.46
CA VAL A 580 -25.54 -21.19 -5.14
C VAL A 580 -26.49 -22.22 -4.55
N SER A 581 -26.31 -23.46 -4.95
CA SER A 581 -26.93 -24.58 -4.25
C SER A 581 -26.24 -24.69 -2.89
N PHE A 582 -26.94 -24.34 -1.83
CA PHE A 582 -26.62 -24.84 -0.48
C PHE A 582 -27.43 -26.12 -0.33
N PRO A 583 -26.90 -27.31 -0.60
CA PRO A 583 -27.78 -28.46 -0.75
C PRO A 583 -28.35 -28.96 0.59
N PHE A 584 -28.06 -28.34 1.74
CA PHE A 584 -28.44 -28.89 3.05
C PHE A 584 -28.67 -27.87 4.19
N LEU A 585 -29.21 -26.68 3.91
CA LEU A 585 -29.51 -25.69 4.98
C LEU A 585 -30.96 -25.20 4.91
N ASP A 586 -31.71 -25.43 5.98
CA ASP A 586 -32.92 -24.66 6.31
C ASP A 586 -32.52 -23.20 6.55
N MET A 587 -32.46 -22.42 5.48
CA MET A 587 -32.10 -21.01 5.51
C MET A 587 -33.29 -20.17 5.98
N ALA A 588 -33.16 -19.48 7.12
CA ALA A 588 -34.20 -18.58 7.62
C ALA A 588 -33.93 -17.10 7.28
N SER A 589 -32.67 -16.70 7.11
CA SER A 589 -32.31 -15.33 6.70
C SER A 589 -30.87 -15.22 6.19
N ILE A 590 -30.62 -14.28 5.29
CA ILE A 590 -29.30 -13.78 4.90
C ILE A 590 -29.09 -12.41 5.54
N ARG A 591 -27.96 -12.18 6.21
CA ARG A 591 -27.59 -10.84 6.71
C ARG A 591 -26.33 -10.36 6.00
N CYS A 592 -26.42 -9.19 5.38
CA CYS A 592 -25.29 -8.49 4.76
C CYS A 592 -24.89 -7.29 5.63
N PHE A 593 -23.59 -7.20 5.96
CA PHE A 593 -23.02 -6.06 6.67
C PHE A 593 -22.12 -5.26 5.73
N ASN A 594 -22.41 -3.97 5.52
CA ASN A 594 -21.60 -3.08 4.67
C ASN A 594 -20.46 -2.45 5.48
N LEU A 595 -19.20 -2.75 5.13
CA LEU A 595 -18.05 -2.06 5.73
C LEU A 595 -17.70 -0.76 5.02
N GLY A 596 -18.36 0.34 5.40
CA GLY A 596 -17.99 1.67 4.93
C GLY A 596 -16.63 2.15 5.45
N LYS A 597 -15.77 2.70 4.58
CA LYS A 597 -14.96 3.86 5.01
C LYS A 597 -15.91 4.90 5.62
N PRO A 598 -15.63 5.48 6.80
CA PRO A 598 -16.48 6.53 7.37
C PRO A 598 -16.45 7.73 6.42
N GLY A 599 -17.51 7.90 5.64
CA GLY A 599 -17.75 9.11 4.88
C GLY A 599 -18.17 10.23 5.83
N LEU A 600 -17.73 11.46 5.55
CA LEU A 600 -18.37 12.67 6.06
C LEU A 600 -19.89 12.53 5.90
N GLY A 601 -20.61 12.69 7.01
CA GLY A 601 -22.00 12.28 7.14
C GLY A 601 -22.92 12.78 6.03
N SER A 602 -23.77 11.88 5.55
CA SER A 602 -25.07 12.23 4.98
C SER A 602 -26.15 11.52 5.80
N PRO A 603 -27.28 12.18 6.11
CA PRO A 603 -28.27 11.65 7.04
C PRO A 603 -29.04 10.49 6.41
N VAL A 604 -29.28 9.47 7.22
CA VAL A 604 -30.18 8.34 6.94
C VAL A 604 -31.61 8.86 6.86
N VAL A 605 -32.27 8.70 5.71
CA VAL A 605 -33.73 8.82 5.56
C VAL A 605 -34.29 7.42 5.38
N SER A 606 -35.15 7.01 6.30
CA SER A 606 -35.96 5.80 6.23
C SER A 606 -37.22 6.04 5.39
N SER A 607 -37.55 5.14 4.45
CA SER A 607 -38.94 4.73 4.20
C SER A 607 -39.02 3.49 3.32
N GLN A 608 -39.98 2.63 3.65
CA GLN A 608 -40.43 1.47 2.89
C GLN A 608 -41.27 1.87 1.65
N GLU A 609 -41.38 0.89 0.75
CA GLU A 609 -42.38 0.65 -0.30
C GLU A 609 -42.30 1.42 -1.63
N GLY A 610 -42.35 0.64 -2.71
CA GLY A 610 -41.97 1.02 -4.06
C GLY A 610 -43.04 1.81 -4.83
N GLN A 611 -42.59 2.48 -5.88
CA GLN A 611 -43.13 2.38 -7.25
C GLN A 611 -42.16 3.04 -8.24
N LEU A 612 -42.10 2.47 -9.44
CA LEU A 612 -41.46 3.04 -10.62
C LEU A 612 -42.10 4.38 -10.99
N ALA A 613 -41.31 5.46 -11.13
CA ALA A 613 -41.58 6.55 -12.08
C ALA A 613 -40.43 7.60 -12.10
N GLU A 614 -40.35 8.27 -13.24
CA GLU A 614 -39.31 9.18 -13.75
C GLU A 614 -39.07 10.46 -12.94
N ALA A 615 -37.90 11.08 -13.16
CA ALA A 615 -37.58 12.43 -12.70
C ALA A 615 -38.52 13.47 -13.35
N PRO A 616 -38.95 14.51 -12.61
CA PRO A 616 -38.41 15.84 -12.92
C PRO A 616 -38.30 16.85 -11.75
N SER A 617 -37.31 17.75 -11.94
CA SER A 617 -37.27 19.19 -11.66
C SER A 617 -37.59 19.78 -10.28
N ASN A 618 -36.59 20.51 -9.75
CA ASN A 618 -36.64 21.82 -9.07
C ASN A 618 -37.85 22.19 -8.19
N SER A 619 -37.61 22.27 -6.88
CA SER A 619 -37.96 23.40 -5.98
C SER A 619 -37.63 22.98 -4.54
N SER A 620 -36.48 23.38 -4.01
CA SER A 620 -36.33 24.53 -3.10
C SER A 620 -37.21 24.47 -1.85
N GLU A 621 -36.51 24.36 -0.71
CA GLU A 621 -36.73 25.17 0.48
C GLU A 621 -38.16 25.22 1.03
N PHE A 622 -38.46 24.41 2.04
CA PHE A 622 -39.18 24.86 3.23
C PHE A 622 -39.04 23.79 4.33
N LEU A 623 -38.95 24.24 5.59
CA LEU A 623 -38.87 23.46 6.84
C LEU A 623 -37.47 23.11 7.38
N LEU A 624 -36.69 24.14 7.70
CA LEU A 624 -35.63 24.06 8.73
C LEU A 624 -35.69 25.25 9.72
N SER A 625 -36.92 25.74 10.00
CA SER A 625 -37.18 26.88 10.90
C SER A 625 -37.90 26.52 12.21
N SER A 626 -38.10 25.24 12.54
CA SER A 626 -38.90 24.86 13.72
C SER A 626 -38.17 24.09 14.84
N LYS A 627 -36.84 24.02 14.87
CA LYS A 627 -36.13 23.29 15.95
C LYS A 627 -35.06 24.01 16.76
N LEU A 628 -34.78 25.30 16.53
CA LEU A 628 -33.91 26.07 17.43
C LEU A 628 -34.64 27.32 17.89
N GLY A 629 -35.55 27.13 18.86
CA GLY A 629 -36.18 28.24 19.55
C GLY A 629 -35.14 29.04 20.33
N LEU A 630 -34.66 30.14 19.76
CA LEU A 630 -34.04 31.25 20.47
C LEU A 630 -34.45 32.55 19.78
N SER A 631 -35.50 33.16 20.30
CA SER A 631 -35.77 34.59 20.18
C SER A 631 -34.81 35.38 21.08
N TYR A 632 -34.27 36.52 20.61
CA TYR A 632 -34.11 37.82 21.30
C TYR A 632 -33.12 38.74 20.54
N PRO A 633 -33.18 40.07 20.70
CA PRO A 633 -32.95 41.03 19.62
C PRO A 633 -31.56 41.70 19.66
N LEU A 634 -31.26 42.33 18.52
CA LEU A 634 -30.12 43.18 18.17
C LEU A 634 -29.79 44.25 19.22
N PHE A 635 -28.49 44.52 19.50
CA PHE A 635 -27.92 45.87 19.72
C PHE A 635 -26.36 45.93 19.63
N GLU A 636 -25.91 47.05 19.05
CA GLU A 636 -24.63 47.82 19.07
C GLU A 636 -23.25 47.22 18.67
N ASP A 637 -22.54 47.98 17.81
CA ASP A 637 -21.29 47.63 17.11
C ASP A 637 -20.07 47.42 18.02
N ASP A 638 -20.07 48.01 19.23
CA ASP A 638 -18.92 47.94 20.14
C ASP A 638 -18.88 46.59 20.89
N ILE A 639 -20.05 46.02 21.18
CA ILE A 639 -20.18 44.64 21.64
C ILE A 639 -19.78 43.67 20.52
N ARG A 640 -20.04 44.03 19.26
CA ARG A 640 -19.66 43.22 18.08
C ARG A 640 -18.14 43.10 17.96
N ARG A 641 -17.40 44.20 18.05
CA ARG A 641 -15.91 44.18 18.04
C ARG A 641 -15.34 43.42 19.24
N ARG A 642 -15.90 43.60 20.45
CA ARG A 642 -15.48 42.83 21.64
C ARG A 642 -15.79 41.35 21.50
N LYS A 643 -16.96 40.96 20.99
CA LYS A 643 -17.35 39.56 20.77
C LYS A 643 -16.53 38.91 19.67
N ILE A 644 -16.21 39.63 18.60
CA ILE A 644 -15.33 39.14 17.53
C ILE A 644 -13.93 38.92 18.10
N SER A 645 -13.34 39.90 18.79
CA SER A 645 -12.04 39.74 19.46
C SER A 645 -12.02 38.59 20.48
N LEU A 646 -13.10 38.43 21.26
CA LEU A 646 -13.29 37.29 22.16
C LEU A 646 -13.42 35.98 21.41
N LEU A 647 -14.12 35.95 20.27
CA LEU A 647 -14.23 34.78 19.40
C LEU A 647 -12.83 34.38 18.93
N GLY A 648 -12.06 35.31 18.37
CA GLY A 648 -10.69 35.09 17.90
C GLY A 648 -9.76 34.57 18.99
N LYS A 649 -9.83 35.17 20.19
CA LYS A 649 -9.12 34.65 21.36
C LYS A 649 -9.56 33.24 21.76
N LYS A 650 -10.86 32.94 21.67
CA LYS A 650 -11.42 31.64 22.07
C LYS A 650 -11.11 30.51 21.08
N ILE A 651 -10.94 30.84 19.79
CA ILE A 651 -10.51 29.88 18.76
C ILE A 651 -8.99 29.94 18.48
N GLY A 652 -8.24 30.78 19.18
CA GLY A 652 -6.78 30.90 19.03
C GLY A 652 -6.31 31.46 17.69
N LYS A 653 -7.15 32.21 16.96
CA LYS A 653 -6.84 32.75 15.62
C LYS A 653 -6.91 34.27 15.59
N THR A 654 -6.14 34.88 14.68
CA THR A 654 -6.14 36.33 14.48
C THR A 654 -7.30 36.71 13.56
N ILE A 655 -8.07 37.74 13.95
CA ILE A 655 -9.20 38.23 13.16
C ILE A 655 -8.83 39.55 12.52
N TYR A 656 -9.05 39.66 11.21
CA TYR A 656 -8.88 40.91 10.49
C TYR A 656 -10.21 41.32 9.84
N GLN A 657 -10.64 42.57 10.04
CA GLN A 657 -11.85 43.09 9.43
C GLN A 657 -11.48 44.15 8.38
N LYS A 658 -11.96 43.98 7.14
CA LYS A 658 -11.82 44.99 6.09
C LYS A 658 -13.19 45.20 5.45
N SER A 659 -13.74 46.41 5.62
CA SER A 659 -15.12 46.74 5.24
C SER A 659 -16.15 45.83 5.95
N GLU A 660 -17.20 45.39 5.27
CA GLU A 660 -18.24 44.52 5.82
C GLU A 660 -17.83 43.03 5.90
N LYS A 661 -16.56 42.72 5.63
CA LYS A 661 -16.03 41.36 5.64
C LYS A 661 -15.10 41.12 6.83
N ILE A 662 -15.29 40.00 7.51
CA ILE A 662 -14.43 39.54 8.61
C ILE A 662 -13.68 38.29 8.15
N PHE A 663 -12.36 38.32 8.30
CA PHE A 663 -11.42 37.27 7.92
C PHE A 663 -10.80 36.62 9.15
N LEU A 664 -10.74 35.29 9.19
CA LEU A 664 -10.19 34.49 10.29
C LEU A 664 -8.99 33.68 9.78
N GLY A 665 -7.82 33.78 10.44
CA GLY A 665 -6.64 33.01 10.04
C GLY A 665 -5.47 33.04 11.04
N GLU A 666 -4.48 32.18 10.80
CA GLU A 666 -3.20 32.14 11.52
C GLU A 666 -2.14 32.83 10.67
N ALA A 667 -1.49 33.86 11.21
CA ALA A 667 -0.36 34.50 10.56
C ALA A 667 0.91 33.76 10.98
N ASP A 668 1.32 32.75 10.22
CA ASP A 668 2.67 32.22 10.35
C ASP A 668 3.63 33.12 9.56
N ILE A 669 4.40 33.93 10.32
CA ILE A 669 5.34 34.91 9.75
C ILE A 669 6.55 34.19 9.11
N ARG A 670 6.77 32.88 9.35
CA ARG A 670 7.94 32.15 8.81
C ARG A 670 7.69 31.49 7.46
N SER A 671 6.45 31.15 7.11
CA SER A 671 6.12 30.47 5.84
C SER A 671 5.67 31.40 4.72
N GLY A 672 5.49 32.71 4.98
CA GLY A 672 5.17 33.72 3.97
C GLY A 672 3.83 33.55 3.25
N LYS A 673 3.04 32.52 3.57
CA LYS A 673 1.72 32.27 2.98
C LYS A 673 0.61 32.72 3.92
N LYS A 674 -0.28 33.58 3.42
CA LYS A 674 -1.52 33.96 4.10
C LYS A 674 -2.55 32.87 3.83
N ILE A 675 -2.89 32.09 4.85
CA ILE A 675 -3.99 31.11 4.75
C ILE A 675 -5.28 31.80 5.17
N LEU A 676 -6.20 31.94 4.21
CA LEU A 676 -7.53 32.50 4.42
C LEU A 676 -8.47 31.33 4.78
N LEU A 677 -8.99 31.28 6.01
CA LEU A 677 -9.80 30.15 6.47
C LEU A 677 -11.31 30.42 6.51
N GLY A 678 -11.75 31.63 6.11
CA GLY A 678 -13.18 31.91 5.94
C GLY A 678 -13.47 33.40 5.80
N VAL A 679 -14.56 33.71 5.08
CA VAL A 679 -15.08 35.08 4.89
C VAL A 679 -16.50 35.14 5.41
N TYR A 680 -16.75 36.03 6.37
CA TYR A 680 -18.12 36.39 6.78
C TYR A 680 -18.58 37.61 5.97
N GLU A 681 -19.62 37.45 5.15
CA GLU A 681 -20.27 38.55 4.42
C GLU A 681 -21.67 38.76 4.99
N GLY A 682 -21.88 39.91 5.61
CA GLY A 682 -23.15 40.20 6.25
C GLY A 682 -23.73 41.53 5.81
N LYS A 683 -24.82 41.47 5.03
CA LYS A 683 -25.97 42.33 5.30
C LYS A 683 -27.33 41.65 5.23
N ASN A 684 -27.54 40.57 4.46
CA ASN A 684 -28.88 39.93 4.39
C ASN A 684 -28.94 38.38 4.30
N SER A 685 -27.84 37.62 4.30
CA SER A 685 -27.90 36.16 4.11
C SER A 685 -27.42 35.29 5.27
N GLY A 686 -26.75 35.84 6.29
CA GLY A 686 -26.36 35.09 7.50
C GLY A 686 -25.51 33.81 7.26
N LYS A 687 -24.93 33.63 6.08
CA LYS A 687 -24.13 32.45 5.73
C LYS A 687 -22.65 32.68 6.07
N LEU A 688 -22.07 31.73 6.80
CA LEU A 688 -20.62 31.60 6.98
C LEU A 688 -20.13 30.59 5.93
N ASN A 689 -19.40 31.04 4.93
CA ASN A 689 -18.85 30.17 3.90
C ASN A 689 -17.41 29.79 4.27
N PHE A 690 -17.15 28.49 4.40
CA PHE A 690 -15.81 27.94 4.50
C PHE A 690 -15.33 27.61 3.08
N TYR A 691 -14.16 28.13 2.72
CA TYR A 691 -13.45 27.73 1.52
C TYR A 691 -12.24 26.94 1.99
N PHE A 692 -12.17 25.67 1.59
CA PHE A 692 -11.03 24.80 1.82
C PHE A 692 -10.09 24.85 0.62
#